data_AF-A0A1L9RFI0-F1
#
_entry.id   AF-A0A1L9RFI0-F1
#
_cell.length_a   1.000
_cell.length_b   1.000
_cell.length_c   1.000
_cell.angle_alpha   90.00
_cell.angle_beta   90.00
_cell.angle_gamma   90.00
#
_symmetry.space_group_name_H-M   'P 1'
#
loop_
_entity.id
_entity.type
_entity.pdbx_description
1 polymer ?
#
loop_
_entity_poly.entity_id
_entity_poly.type
_entity_poly.pdbx_seq_one_letter_code
_entity_poly.pdbx_strand_id
1 'polypeptide(L)'
;MYLFFFLSVAAALQTLPPVKWTPLSGEFSLSSTEKTIYIDKRVASHRDANGLTLIPPSAYEFADTFRHDLEEVTGNKWDLQTVDTNNDIAGIYLGLLDHHFTYDNGRPTEEAYTLNIQPDRISILGSGSRGIWWGTRTLLQQLLINETIPAGQVADSPAYPTRGFLLDAGRKWYAPSYLKDLCTYASFFKMSEFHYHLSDNYPLSRGPETPWNEVYSQFSLHPENPELVGLVQRENETLSRTEFDDVQRHCASRGVTVIPEIDAPGHCLTLTKMKPEIALDTKDLLNLSHPETIPLLKSIWTEFLPWFHTKEVHIGADEYDSSLADDYISFVNEMADFINATSGKKTRIWGTPEPSETLNISTDVIIQHWQYGQSDPVELVNQGYEIINSEDWWAYISLKNDHMPLLPAPYPQLFNNTRLLNFADQDGLQWDPSWFNPVNISEQPDRKHVGGAILAAWNDNGPDATTQLEYFYAIRNGIPVVASKAWTGGGLSLDEPSLSDSIDLFTSKAVGQNLDRRLDSSSWSFDDKSEVILGKGSKGMNYTLELDANGPFILSSSDATLSLVDDGTLSFTSDGWEYPLRSIDEADGFDPSYPGRIWTNQTTSTHEVVHVPLQSNITISTDVIGGSRVWVDGEFVGRFEVFVYGGKNQLFSWSQMAFVAPMERAKSNVTAPPVGWVQPDNNNTASGGYTWGHYIAATGVNLYNYAVSGASCSNKITPRAYYNSLFPSVLEYEIPAYLADSNYTTPSGHKFLTTPPDETVYSIWIGTNDLGNNAFITDSQTTNKTIPDYTGCIYAALDQVYSNGGRYFILMNAAPLQLAPLYATPEHNGVGQNHYWPNKPENLTEVSFRMWEQVATVNAILKYQTAYEVMAGRYAGAHFAVMDMNGLMTDMYNHPSEYFGGSANVSGFVKHCDLSGSNCASRDHPEGYLWYDELHPSERTDEIIAQHFMEVVRGESKWATYW
;
A
#
# COMPACT_ATOMS: atom_id res chain seq x y z
N MET A 1 -24.21 17.86 -54.94
CA MET A 1 -24.13 19.32 -54.73
C MET A 1 -24.97 19.64 -53.51
N TYR A 2 -24.35 19.69 -52.33
CA TYR A 2 -24.69 20.51 -51.15
C TYR A 2 -23.62 20.16 -50.10
N LEU A 3 -22.55 20.95 -50.11
CA LEU A 3 -21.52 21.02 -49.07
C LEU A 3 -22.18 21.63 -47.83
N PHE A 4 -22.23 20.91 -46.71
CA PHE A 4 -22.36 21.53 -45.39
C PHE A 4 -21.00 21.45 -44.71
N PHE A 5 -20.32 22.59 -44.65
CA PHE A 5 -19.21 22.83 -43.74
C PHE A 5 -19.78 22.78 -42.31
N PHE A 6 -19.51 21.71 -41.56
CA PHE A 6 -19.42 21.84 -40.12
C PHE A 6 -18.05 22.45 -39.82
N LEU A 7 -18.01 23.78 -39.68
CA LEU A 7 -16.97 24.43 -38.91
C LEU A 7 -17.22 24.02 -37.46
N SER A 8 -16.54 22.98 -36.97
CA SER A 8 -16.37 22.78 -35.55
C SER A 8 -15.61 23.99 -35.03
N VAL A 9 -16.28 24.83 -34.25
CA VAL A 9 -15.61 25.79 -33.39
C VAL A 9 -14.84 24.93 -32.39
N ALA A 10 -13.54 24.71 -32.63
CA ALA A 10 -12.69 24.16 -31.60
C ALA A 10 -12.67 25.21 -30.47
N ALA A 11 -13.31 24.89 -29.34
CA ALA A 11 -13.20 25.73 -28.16
C ALA A 11 -11.72 25.78 -27.77
N ALA A 12 -11.20 26.98 -27.52
CA ALA A 12 -9.85 27.11 -26.97
C ALA A 12 -9.86 26.57 -25.54
N LEU A 13 -8.96 25.64 -25.22
CA LEU A 13 -8.82 25.12 -23.86
C LEU A 13 -8.43 26.24 -22.89
N GLN A 14 -8.87 26.13 -21.64
CA GLN A 14 -8.57 27.09 -20.56
C GLN A 14 -7.61 26.46 -19.55
N THR A 15 -6.80 27.25 -18.85
CA THR A 15 -6.06 26.76 -17.67
C THR A 15 -7.02 26.51 -16.50
N LEU A 16 -6.62 25.65 -15.57
CA LEU A 16 -7.36 25.34 -14.34
C LEU A 16 -6.40 25.51 -13.14
N PRO A 17 -6.48 26.61 -12.36
CA PRO A 17 -7.43 27.73 -12.45
C PRO A 17 -7.32 28.59 -13.72
N PRO A 18 -8.42 29.22 -14.17
CA PRO A 18 -8.41 30.11 -15.33
C PRO A 18 -7.67 31.41 -15.00
N VAL A 19 -6.94 31.93 -15.98
CA VAL A 19 -6.16 33.18 -15.83
C VAL A 19 -6.62 34.26 -16.80
N LYS A 20 -6.50 35.53 -16.37
CA LYS A 20 -6.74 36.66 -17.26
C LYS A 20 -5.51 36.92 -18.14
N TRP A 21 -5.61 36.57 -19.41
CA TRP A 21 -4.54 36.75 -20.38
C TRP A 21 -4.56 38.15 -21.02
N THR A 22 -3.46 38.89 -20.90
CA THR A 22 -3.24 40.16 -21.62
C THR A 22 -2.31 39.92 -22.80
N PRO A 23 -2.81 39.89 -24.05
CA PRO A 23 -2.01 39.49 -25.21
C PRO A 23 -0.93 40.53 -25.57
N LEU A 24 0.22 40.04 -26.01
CA LEU A 24 1.32 40.80 -26.61
C LEU A 24 1.62 40.28 -28.01
N SER A 25 2.50 40.95 -28.75
CA SER A 25 2.87 40.53 -30.11
C SER A 25 3.94 39.44 -30.10
N GLY A 26 3.72 38.39 -30.90
CA GLY A 26 4.64 37.27 -31.07
C GLY A 26 4.18 35.99 -30.38
N GLU A 27 5.01 34.96 -30.46
CA GLU A 27 4.79 33.66 -29.83
C GLU A 27 6.10 33.15 -29.24
N PHE A 28 6.02 32.51 -28.08
CA PHE A 28 7.12 31.78 -27.48
C PHE A 28 7.08 30.35 -27.97
N SER A 29 8.22 29.86 -28.48
CA SER A 29 8.38 28.44 -28.83
C SER A 29 9.42 27.80 -27.94
N LEU A 30 9.05 26.67 -27.32
CA LEU A 30 9.99 25.82 -26.61
C LEU A 30 11.15 25.35 -27.49
N SER A 31 10.93 25.18 -28.80
CA SER A 31 11.95 24.64 -29.72
C SER A 31 13.12 25.60 -29.95
N SER A 32 12.88 26.91 -29.91
CA SER A 32 13.87 27.95 -30.15
C SER A 32 14.44 28.58 -28.88
N THR A 33 13.94 28.18 -27.71
CA THR A 33 14.32 28.77 -26.42
C THR A 33 15.50 28.03 -25.80
N GLU A 34 16.39 28.80 -25.15
CA GLU A 34 17.46 28.25 -24.32
C GLU A 34 16.91 27.36 -23.20
N LYS A 35 17.48 26.15 -23.04
CA LYS A 35 17.03 25.15 -22.05
C LYS A 35 17.59 25.39 -20.66
N THR A 36 17.47 26.62 -20.19
CA THR A 36 17.99 27.06 -18.90
C THR A 36 16.88 27.78 -18.12
N ILE A 37 16.70 27.38 -16.87
CA ILE A 37 15.93 28.09 -15.85
C ILE A 37 16.92 28.93 -15.05
N TYR A 38 16.66 30.23 -15.00
CA TYR A 38 17.43 31.21 -14.26
C TYR A 38 16.66 31.62 -13.01
N ILE A 39 17.28 31.55 -11.84
CA ILE A 39 16.70 32.05 -10.58
C ILE A 39 17.54 33.20 -10.03
N ASP A 40 16.88 34.28 -9.64
CA ASP A 40 17.54 35.42 -8.99
C ASP A 40 18.23 34.98 -7.70
N LYS A 41 19.53 35.23 -7.59
CA LYS A 41 20.35 34.89 -6.43
C LYS A 41 19.83 35.50 -5.13
N ARG A 42 19.21 36.68 -5.21
CA ARG A 42 18.65 37.39 -4.05
C ARG A 42 17.43 36.66 -3.48
N VAL A 43 16.78 35.82 -4.29
CA VAL A 43 15.53 35.14 -3.94
C VAL A 43 15.69 33.63 -3.82
N ALA A 44 16.75 33.04 -4.37
CA ALA A 44 16.98 31.59 -4.38
C ALA A 44 16.84 30.95 -2.98
N SER A 45 17.32 31.62 -1.92
CA SER A 45 17.22 31.15 -0.54
C SER A 45 15.97 31.65 0.21
N HIS A 46 15.10 32.43 -0.43
CA HIS A 46 13.88 32.96 0.20
C HIS A 46 12.91 31.81 0.50
N ARG A 47 12.31 31.82 1.69
CA ARG A 47 11.27 30.89 2.14
C ARG A 47 10.09 31.71 2.66
N ASP A 48 8.90 31.27 2.30
CA ASP A 48 7.64 31.88 2.73
C ASP A 48 7.48 31.81 4.25
N ALA A 49 6.86 32.83 4.84
CA ALA A 49 6.61 32.88 6.28
C ALA A 49 5.12 32.77 6.63
N ASN A 50 4.22 33.13 5.72
CA ASN A 50 2.79 33.31 5.99
C ASN A 50 1.93 32.07 5.64
N GLY A 51 2.51 31.02 5.05
CA GLY A 51 1.81 29.75 4.78
C GLY A 51 1.61 28.87 6.02
N LEU A 52 0.84 27.78 5.89
CA LEU A 52 0.56 26.84 7.00
C LEU A 52 1.74 25.92 7.33
N THR A 53 2.59 25.59 6.35
CA THR A 53 3.72 24.69 6.58
C THR A 53 4.80 25.32 7.47
N LEU A 54 5.39 24.50 8.34
CA LEU A 54 6.58 24.84 9.14
C LEU A 54 7.90 24.48 8.44
N ILE A 55 7.82 23.82 7.27
CA ILE A 55 8.95 23.42 6.43
C ILE A 55 8.86 24.04 5.03
N PRO A 56 8.63 25.36 4.89
CA PRO A 56 8.40 26.01 3.59
C PRO A 56 9.63 25.83 2.69
N PRO A 57 9.49 25.33 1.45
CA PRO A 57 10.61 25.25 0.52
C PRO A 57 11.15 26.62 0.15
N SER A 58 12.43 26.65 -0.21
CA SER A 58 13.04 27.82 -0.80
C SER A 58 12.62 27.97 -2.26
N ALA A 59 12.72 29.19 -2.79
CA ALA A 59 12.47 29.42 -4.22
C ALA A 59 13.35 28.52 -5.11
N TYR A 60 14.59 28.21 -4.70
CA TYR A 60 15.47 27.29 -5.43
C TYR A 60 14.95 25.85 -5.41
N GLU A 61 14.49 25.34 -4.27
CA GLU A 61 13.93 23.99 -4.17
C GLU A 61 12.66 23.83 -5.03
N PHE A 62 11.80 24.86 -5.07
CA PHE A 62 10.68 24.91 -6.01
C PHE A 62 11.14 24.96 -7.47
N ALA A 63 12.19 25.74 -7.78
CA ALA A 63 12.73 25.84 -9.13
C ALA A 63 13.32 24.50 -9.61
N ASP A 64 14.00 23.74 -8.75
CA ASP A 64 14.54 22.42 -9.10
C ASP A 64 13.43 21.38 -9.25
N THR A 65 12.37 21.45 -8.43
CA THR A 65 11.17 20.63 -8.63
C THR A 65 10.52 20.95 -9.98
N PHE A 66 10.35 22.24 -10.30
CA PHE A 66 9.82 22.68 -11.58
C PHE A 66 10.71 22.25 -12.76
N ARG A 67 12.04 22.22 -12.59
CA ARG A 67 12.95 21.72 -13.62
C ARG A 67 12.59 20.29 -14.02
N HIS A 68 12.41 19.38 -13.06
CA HIS A 68 12.01 18.00 -13.34
C HIS A 68 10.63 17.92 -14.02
N ASP A 69 9.66 18.70 -13.54
CA ASP A 69 8.33 18.77 -14.14
C ASP A 69 8.38 19.23 -15.62
N LEU A 70 9.22 20.22 -15.90
CA LEU A 70 9.43 20.74 -17.25
C LEU A 70 10.16 19.73 -18.14
N GLU A 71 11.10 18.97 -17.59
CA GLU A 71 11.74 17.85 -18.29
C GLU A 71 10.71 16.77 -18.67
N GLU A 72 9.76 16.45 -17.79
CA GLU A 72 8.65 15.52 -18.08
C GLU A 72 7.74 16.05 -19.20
N VAL A 73 7.28 17.32 -19.12
CA VAL A 73 6.41 17.90 -20.17
C VAL A 73 7.13 18.01 -21.52
N THR A 74 8.40 18.39 -21.52
CA THR A 74 9.11 18.75 -22.76
C THR A 74 9.95 17.63 -23.35
N GLY A 75 10.21 16.54 -22.61
CA GLY A 75 11.10 15.46 -23.01
C GLY A 75 12.57 15.87 -23.21
N ASN A 76 12.96 17.07 -22.77
CA ASN A 76 14.31 17.62 -22.90
C ASN A 76 14.89 17.91 -21.52
N LYS A 77 16.21 17.76 -21.36
CA LYS A 77 16.90 18.19 -20.14
C LYS A 77 16.94 19.72 -20.03
N TRP A 78 16.82 20.22 -18.81
CA TRP A 78 16.92 21.64 -18.50
C TRP A 78 18.00 21.89 -17.46
N ASP A 79 18.73 23.00 -17.58
CA ASP A 79 19.67 23.46 -16.56
C ASP A 79 18.97 24.41 -15.57
N LEU A 80 19.44 24.48 -14.32
CA LEU A 80 19.03 25.47 -13.32
C LEU A 80 20.24 26.28 -12.87
N GLN A 81 20.20 27.60 -13.07
CA GLN A 81 21.30 28.50 -12.77
C GLN A 81 20.87 29.67 -11.89
N THR A 82 21.71 30.02 -10.92
CA THR A 82 21.52 31.20 -10.08
C THR A 82 22.24 32.41 -10.69
N VAL A 83 21.54 33.55 -10.84
CA VAL A 83 22.08 34.75 -11.50
C VAL A 83 21.92 36.02 -10.65
N ASP A 84 22.85 36.97 -10.79
CA ASP A 84 22.89 38.17 -9.93
C ASP A 84 21.78 39.19 -10.23
N THR A 85 21.29 39.31 -11.48
CA THR A 85 20.01 39.94 -11.92
C THR A 85 20.00 40.16 -13.45
N ASN A 86 18.94 39.74 -14.16
CA ASN A 86 18.21 40.52 -15.18
C ASN A 86 17.05 39.68 -15.77
N ASN A 87 15.86 40.26 -15.94
CA ASN A 87 14.71 39.62 -16.61
C ASN A 87 14.86 39.59 -18.14
N ASP A 88 15.98 40.10 -18.69
CA ASP A 88 16.25 40.14 -20.13
C ASP A 88 17.00 38.90 -20.67
N ILE A 89 17.14 37.85 -19.87
CA ILE A 89 17.85 36.62 -20.28
C ILE A 89 16.92 35.76 -21.15
N ALA A 90 17.45 35.17 -22.22
CA ALA A 90 16.73 34.18 -23.01
C ALA A 90 16.54 32.89 -22.20
N GLY A 91 15.36 32.29 -22.21
CA GLY A 91 15.01 31.16 -21.33
C GLY A 91 13.89 31.48 -20.33
N ILE A 92 13.88 30.79 -19.20
CA ILE A 92 12.86 30.98 -18.14
C ILE A 92 13.52 31.65 -16.93
N TYR A 93 13.03 32.81 -16.52
CA TYR A 93 13.51 33.55 -15.37
C TYR A 93 12.52 33.49 -14.20
N LEU A 94 13.02 33.21 -13.01
CA LEU A 94 12.26 33.16 -11.75
C LEU A 94 12.77 34.23 -10.77
N GLY A 95 11.87 35.05 -10.25
CA GLY A 95 12.20 36.16 -9.35
C GLY A 95 11.07 36.53 -8.38
N LEU A 96 11.30 37.58 -7.60
CA LEU A 96 10.27 38.15 -6.72
C LEU A 96 9.56 39.33 -7.37
N LEU A 97 8.34 39.56 -6.91
CA LEU A 97 7.46 40.64 -7.29
C LEU A 97 7.53 41.77 -6.25
N ASP A 98 7.66 43.02 -6.71
CA ASP A 98 7.69 44.21 -5.83
C ASP A 98 6.30 44.68 -5.38
N HIS A 99 5.23 44.02 -5.82
CA HIS A 99 3.83 44.40 -5.56
C HIS A 99 3.20 43.56 -4.45
N HIS A 100 2.38 44.20 -3.61
CA HIS A 100 1.61 43.54 -2.56
C HIS A 100 0.26 43.07 -3.09
N PHE A 101 -0.03 41.78 -2.90
CA PHE A 101 -1.32 41.15 -3.20
C PHE A 101 -1.99 40.71 -1.90
N THR A 102 -3.30 40.58 -1.93
CA THR A 102 -4.10 40.09 -0.81
C THR A 102 -5.06 39.00 -1.27
N TYR A 103 -5.43 38.12 -0.34
CA TYR A 103 -6.64 37.30 -0.45
C TYR A 103 -7.89 38.19 -0.45
N ASP A 104 -9.07 37.62 -0.71
CA ASP A 104 -10.36 38.34 -0.74
C ASP A 104 -10.73 38.94 0.63
N ASN A 105 -10.24 38.34 1.72
CA ASN A 105 -10.41 38.86 3.07
C ASN A 105 -9.45 40.03 3.41
N GLY A 106 -8.58 40.43 2.47
CA GLY A 106 -7.63 41.53 2.62
C GLY A 106 -6.31 41.19 3.32
N ARG A 107 -6.11 39.93 3.73
CA ARG A 107 -4.81 39.49 4.29
C ARG A 107 -3.75 39.40 3.18
N PRO A 108 -2.49 39.81 3.42
CA PRO A 108 -1.41 39.66 2.44
C PRO A 108 -1.20 38.20 2.04
N THR A 109 -0.83 37.98 0.79
CA THR A 109 -0.48 36.64 0.27
C THR A 109 0.93 36.61 -0.31
N GLU A 110 1.60 35.48 -0.14
CA GLU A 110 2.91 35.13 -0.75
C GLU A 110 2.72 34.20 -1.98
N GLU A 111 1.47 33.95 -2.37
CA GLU A 111 1.07 33.00 -3.43
C GLU A 111 0.76 33.67 -4.77
N ALA A 112 0.69 35.00 -4.82
CA ALA A 112 0.46 35.73 -6.05
C ALA A 112 1.69 35.70 -6.97
N TYR A 113 1.47 35.79 -8.27
CA TYR A 113 2.53 35.84 -9.26
C TYR A 113 2.17 36.67 -10.49
N THR A 114 3.20 37.05 -11.23
CA THR A 114 3.08 37.51 -12.61
C THR A 114 3.82 36.57 -13.53
N LEU A 115 3.24 36.27 -14.69
CA LEU A 115 3.83 35.48 -15.76
C LEU A 115 3.86 36.36 -17.01
N ASN A 116 5.06 36.63 -17.54
CA ASN A 116 5.27 37.44 -18.73
C ASN A 116 5.99 36.61 -19.79
N ILE A 117 5.31 36.37 -20.91
CA ILE A 117 5.77 35.53 -22.00
C ILE A 117 6.06 36.42 -23.22
N GLN A 118 7.29 36.31 -23.72
CA GLN A 118 7.81 37.01 -24.89
C GLN A 118 8.44 35.98 -25.85
N PRO A 119 8.74 36.33 -27.12
CA PRO A 119 9.17 35.33 -28.11
C PRO A 119 10.39 34.49 -27.74
N ASP A 120 11.33 35.04 -26.98
CA ASP A 120 12.61 34.41 -26.62
C ASP A 120 12.79 34.17 -25.10
N ARG A 121 11.81 34.57 -24.28
CA ARG A 121 11.93 34.53 -22.82
C ARG A 121 10.60 34.48 -22.08
N ILE A 122 10.62 33.85 -20.91
CA ILE A 122 9.53 33.82 -19.95
C ILE A 122 10.03 34.34 -18.61
N SER A 123 9.26 35.17 -17.94
CA SER A 123 9.54 35.63 -16.58
C SER A 123 8.37 35.28 -15.66
N ILE A 124 8.65 34.59 -14.55
CA ILE A 124 7.70 34.32 -13.46
C ILE A 124 8.21 35.05 -12.22
N LEU A 125 7.43 36.03 -11.75
CA LEU A 125 7.75 36.79 -10.54
C LEU A 125 6.69 36.53 -9.47
N GLY A 126 7.07 35.90 -8.37
CA GLY A 126 6.16 35.61 -7.25
C GLY A 126 6.22 36.65 -6.14
N SER A 127 5.10 36.89 -5.47
CA SER A 127 5.06 37.65 -4.21
C SER A 127 5.78 36.94 -3.04
N GLY A 128 6.00 35.64 -3.20
CA GLY A 128 6.88 34.78 -2.40
C GLY A 128 7.30 33.55 -3.20
N SER A 129 7.96 32.60 -2.53
CA SER A 129 8.42 31.33 -3.11
C SER A 129 7.26 30.47 -3.61
N ARG A 130 6.12 30.40 -2.89
CA ARG A 130 4.93 29.69 -3.40
C ARG A 130 4.30 30.41 -4.59
N GLY A 131 4.35 31.74 -4.65
CA GLY A 131 3.92 32.50 -5.83
C GLY A 131 4.71 32.09 -7.08
N ILE A 132 6.03 31.96 -6.98
CA ILE A 132 6.87 31.43 -8.07
C ILE A 132 6.38 30.04 -8.46
N TRP A 133 6.20 29.14 -7.49
CA TRP A 133 5.71 27.78 -7.73
C TRP A 133 4.37 27.75 -8.48
N TRP A 134 3.38 28.53 -8.06
CA TRP A 134 2.07 28.59 -8.73
C TRP A 134 2.14 29.15 -10.15
N GLY A 135 3.02 30.12 -10.39
CA GLY A 135 3.31 30.60 -11.74
C GLY A 135 3.86 29.50 -12.65
N THR A 136 4.68 28.59 -12.11
CA THR A 136 5.18 27.43 -12.88
C THR A 136 4.05 26.49 -13.29
N ARG A 137 3.04 26.27 -12.44
CA ARG A 137 1.88 25.40 -12.77
C ARG A 137 1.12 25.96 -13.96
N THR A 138 0.88 27.28 -13.97
CA THR A 138 0.24 27.98 -15.10
C THR A 138 1.06 27.84 -16.38
N LEU A 139 2.39 27.99 -16.31
CA LEU A 139 3.25 27.79 -17.46
C LEU A 139 3.17 26.35 -18.01
N LEU A 140 3.25 25.33 -17.14
CA LEU A 140 3.16 23.93 -17.56
C LEU A 140 1.82 23.64 -18.24
N GLN A 141 0.70 24.15 -17.69
CA GLN A 141 -0.60 23.99 -18.33
C GLN A 141 -0.66 24.65 -19.70
N GLN A 142 -0.08 25.85 -19.87
CA GLN A 142 0.00 26.50 -21.19
C GLN A 142 0.79 25.67 -22.21
N LEU A 143 1.91 25.06 -21.77
CA LEU A 143 2.70 24.15 -22.61
C LEU A 143 1.98 22.86 -22.99
N LEU A 144 1.09 22.37 -22.12
CA LEU A 144 0.28 21.19 -22.40
C LEU A 144 -0.87 21.48 -23.36
N ILE A 145 -1.40 22.71 -23.38
CA ILE A 145 -2.41 23.16 -24.34
C ILE A 145 -1.80 23.24 -25.74
N ASN A 146 -0.64 23.91 -25.89
CA ASN A 146 0.03 24.12 -27.17
C ASN A 146 1.56 24.14 -27.02
N GLU A 147 2.27 23.62 -28.02
CA GLU A 147 3.75 23.69 -28.07
C GLU A 147 4.29 25.13 -28.23
N THR A 148 3.49 26.02 -28.83
CA THR A 148 3.75 27.46 -28.89
C THR A 148 2.76 28.22 -28.03
N ILE A 149 3.28 29.08 -27.15
CA ILE A 149 2.45 29.92 -26.28
C ILE A 149 2.40 31.34 -26.88
N PRO A 150 1.22 31.93 -27.09
CA PRO A 150 1.12 33.34 -27.49
C PRO A 150 1.92 34.23 -26.53
N ALA A 151 2.52 35.33 -27.02
CA ALA A 151 3.11 36.31 -26.12
C ALA A 151 2.00 36.98 -25.29
N GLY A 152 2.28 37.27 -24.02
CA GLY A 152 1.28 37.86 -23.14
C GLY A 152 1.71 37.97 -21.68
N GLN A 153 0.81 38.55 -20.89
CA GLN A 153 0.99 38.80 -19.47
C GLN A 153 -0.19 38.28 -18.66
N VAL A 154 0.13 37.68 -17.52
CA VAL A 154 -0.80 37.23 -16.49
C VAL A 154 -0.35 37.84 -15.16
N ALA A 155 -1.31 38.34 -14.39
CA ALA A 155 -1.16 38.65 -12.97
C ALA A 155 -2.26 37.90 -12.24
N ASP A 156 -1.89 37.08 -11.28
CA ASP A 156 -2.80 36.09 -10.69
C ASP A 156 -2.49 35.86 -9.20
N SER A 157 -3.52 35.58 -8.42
CA SER A 157 -3.48 35.46 -6.96
C SER A 157 -4.67 34.66 -6.46
N PRO A 158 -4.52 33.79 -5.45
CA PRO A 158 -5.65 33.09 -4.87
C PRO A 158 -6.57 34.04 -4.09
N ALA A 159 -7.88 33.79 -4.18
CA ALA A 159 -8.92 34.44 -3.39
C ALA A 159 -8.92 33.95 -1.93
N TYR A 160 -8.72 32.64 -1.71
CA TYR A 160 -8.74 32.01 -0.39
C TYR A 160 -7.42 31.31 -0.05
N PRO A 161 -6.92 31.40 1.21
CA PRO A 161 -5.72 30.69 1.63
C PRO A 161 -5.92 29.17 1.66
N THR A 162 -7.07 28.68 2.14
CA THR A 162 -7.35 27.25 2.23
C THR A 162 -8.00 26.73 0.95
N ARG A 163 -7.29 25.82 0.27
CA ARG A 163 -7.76 25.12 -0.93
C ARG A 163 -7.37 23.65 -0.78
N GLY A 164 -8.26 22.86 -0.20
CA GLY A 164 -7.89 21.54 0.32
C GLY A 164 -8.70 20.37 -0.22
N PHE A 165 -8.18 19.18 0.08
CA PHE A 165 -8.85 17.90 -0.08
C PHE A 165 -8.60 17.04 1.15
N LEU A 166 -9.59 16.23 1.55
CA LEU A 166 -9.52 15.32 2.70
C LEU A 166 -9.48 13.87 2.24
N LEU A 167 -8.57 13.09 2.82
CA LEU A 167 -8.51 11.63 2.70
C LEU A 167 -8.80 10.98 4.05
N ASP A 168 -9.78 10.09 4.08
CA ASP A 168 -10.09 9.20 5.20
C ASP A 168 -9.10 8.03 5.24
N ALA A 169 -8.11 8.12 6.13
CA ALA A 169 -7.17 7.04 6.41
C ALA A 169 -7.51 6.23 7.67
N GLY A 170 -8.54 6.65 8.42
CA GLY A 170 -9.02 5.96 9.60
C GLY A 170 -9.83 4.71 9.26
N ARG A 171 -10.50 4.70 8.10
CA ARG A 171 -11.29 3.55 7.60
C ARG A 171 -10.62 2.75 6.48
N LYS A 172 -9.50 3.22 5.95
CA LYS A 172 -8.68 2.50 4.96
C LYS A 172 -7.23 2.98 4.98
N TRP A 173 -6.28 2.06 4.94
CA TRP A 173 -4.86 2.42 4.85
C TRP A 173 -4.43 2.83 3.43
N TYR A 174 -3.43 3.72 3.36
CA TYR A 174 -2.84 4.20 2.12
C TYR A 174 -1.30 4.21 2.20
N ALA A 175 -0.65 3.78 1.11
CA ALA A 175 0.80 3.73 1.01
C ALA A 175 1.43 5.13 0.97
N PRO A 176 2.63 5.34 1.54
CA PRO A 176 3.33 6.63 1.49
C PRO A 176 3.51 7.17 0.07
N SER A 177 3.84 6.29 -0.90
CA SER A 177 4.00 6.67 -2.31
C SER A 177 2.72 7.21 -2.93
N TYR A 178 1.57 6.63 -2.57
CA TYR A 178 0.27 7.08 -3.03
C TYR A 178 -0.10 8.46 -2.46
N LEU A 179 0.13 8.69 -1.17
CA LEU A 179 -0.12 9.98 -0.53
C LEU A 179 0.71 11.11 -1.16
N LYS A 180 1.97 10.82 -1.49
CA LYS A 180 2.87 11.73 -2.21
C LYS A 180 2.36 12.07 -3.61
N ASP A 181 1.92 11.06 -4.35
CA ASP A 181 1.34 11.24 -5.68
C ASP A 181 0.07 12.09 -5.64
N LEU A 182 -0.81 11.89 -4.64
CA LEU A 182 -2.00 12.73 -4.43
C LEU A 182 -1.64 14.20 -4.20
N CYS A 183 -0.66 14.48 -3.33
CA CYS A 183 -0.18 15.85 -3.11
C CYS A 183 0.37 16.47 -4.41
N THR A 184 1.12 15.69 -5.21
CA THR A 184 1.63 16.17 -6.50
C THR A 184 0.50 16.50 -7.46
N TYR A 185 -0.50 15.62 -7.57
CA TYR A 185 -1.67 15.81 -8.42
C TYR A 185 -2.46 17.07 -8.02
N ALA A 186 -2.77 17.22 -6.74
CA ALA A 186 -3.51 18.37 -6.22
C ALA A 186 -2.75 19.69 -6.43
N SER A 187 -1.43 19.67 -6.25
CA SER A 187 -0.55 20.82 -6.48
C SER A 187 -0.59 21.31 -7.93
N PHE A 188 -0.71 20.41 -8.91
CA PHE A 188 -0.79 20.79 -10.33
C PHE A 188 -1.96 21.75 -10.62
N PHE A 189 -3.04 21.62 -9.85
CA PHE A 189 -4.23 22.48 -9.90
C PHE A 189 -4.24 23.59 -8.83
N LYS A 190 -3.13 23.80 -8.13
CA LYS A 190 -2.95 24.83 -7.09
C LYS A 190 -3.77 24.62 -5.80
N MET A 191 -4.12 23.37 -5.48
CA MET A 191 -4.49 23.02 -4.10
C MET A 191 -3.29 23.27 -3.17
N SER A 192 -3.57 23.66 -1.93
CA SER A 192 -2.57 24.06 -0.94
C SER A 192 -2.61 23.25 0.35
N GLU A 193 -3.66 22.48 0.57
CA GLU A 193 -3.86 21.72 1.81
C GLU A 193 -4.25 20.27 1.49
N PHE A 194 -3.64 19.35 2.25
CA PHE A 194 -4.03 17.95 2.32
C PHE A 194 -4.50 17.66 3.75
N HIS A 195 -5.81 17.57 3.96
CA HIS A 195 -6.38 17.18 5.25
C HIS A 195 -6.29 15.65 5.38
N TYR A 196 -5.47 15.18 6.31
CA TYR A 196 -5.20 13.77 6.50
C TYR A 196 -5.87 13.27 7.78
N HIS A 197 -7.00 12.58 7.59
CA HIS A 197 -7.82 12.03 8.67
C HIS A 197 -7.19 10.73 9.19
N LEU A 198 -6.41 10.83 10.28
CA LEU A 198 -5.48 9.77 10.69
C LEU A 198 -6.15 8.59 11.39
N SER A 199 -7.27 8.81 12.05
CA SER A 199 -7.85 7.84 12.98
C SER A 199 -9.37 7.84 12.93
N ASP A 200 -9.96 6.66 12.75
CA ASP A 200 -11.40 6.44 12.78
C ASP A 200 -11.69 4.94 12.97
N ASN A 201 -12.96 4.59 12.83
CA ASN A 201 -13.46 3.25 12.77
C ASN A 201 -14.56 3.09 11.72
N TYR A 202 -14.69 1.85 11.27
CA TYR A 202 -15.88 1.45 10.53
C TYR A 202 -17.11 1.69 11.41
N PRO A 203 -18.19 2.32 10.90
CA PRO A 203 -19.32 2.69 11.73
C PRO A 203 -19.93 1.48 12.44
N LEU A 204 -20.07 1.52 13.76
CA LEU A 204 -20.62 0.40 14.55
C LEU A 204 -22.09 0.09 14.24
N SER A 205 -22.77 1.02 13.57
CA SER A 205 -24.13 0.83 13.05
C SER A 205 -24.19 0.08 11.72
N ARG A 206 -23.04 -0.32 11.16
CA ARG A 206 -22.88 -0.94 9.84
C ARG A 206 -22.08 -2.24 9.94
N GLY A 207 -22.17 -3.05 8.88
CA GLY A 207 -21.37 -4.26 8.71
C GLY A 207 -22.03 -5.56 9.15
N PRO A 208 -21.26 -6.67 9.13
CA PRO A 208 -21.71 -7.94 9.70
C PRO A 208 -21.84 -7.82 11.22
N GLU A 209 -22.69 -8.66 11.82
CA GLU A 209 -22.81 -8.79 13.29
C GLU A 209 -21.45 -9.21 13.89
N THR A 210 -20.67 -8.21 14.29
CA THR A 210 -19.28 -8.34 14.75
C THR A 210 -19.17 -7.71 16.13
N PRO A 211 -18.48 -8.35 17.10
CA PRO A 211 -18.17 -7.69 18.36
C PRO A 211 -17.48 -6.34 18.14
N TRP A 212 -17.88 -5.30 18.86
CA TRP A 212 -17.33 -3.94 18.69
C TRP A 212 -15.79 -3.89 18.75
N ASN A 213 -15.18 -4.78 19.55
CA ASN A 213 -13.74 -4.88 19.72
C ASN A 213 -13.03 -5.58 18.53
N GLU A 214 -13.77 -6.16 17.59
CA GLU A 214 -13.27 -6.78 16.36
C GLU A 214 -13.55 -5.93 15.10
N VAL A 215 -14.43 -4.92 15.18
CA VAL A 215 -14.73 -4.01 14.07
C VAL A 215 -13.49 -3.25 13.60
N TYR A 216 -13.32 -3.02 12.30
CA TYR A 216 -12.16 -2.29 11.79
C TYR A 216 -12.07 -0.88 12.41
N SER A 217 -10.90 -0.55 12.95
CA SER A 217 -10.54 0.79 13.40
C SER A 217 -9.04 0.92 13.34
N GLN A 218 -8.54 2.04 12.86
CA GLN A 218 -7.12 2.20 12.59
C GLN A 218 -6.62 3.58 12.99
N PHE A 219 -5.36 3.63 13.40
CA PHE A 219 -4.60 4.86 13.63
C PHE A 219 -3.43 4.85 12.64
N SER A 220 -3.39 5.81 11.72
CA SER A 220 -2.52 5.76 10.54
C SER A 220 -1.03 5.95 10.85
N LEU A 221 -0.67 6.46 12.04
CA LEU A 221 0.73 6.63 12.46
C LEU A 221 1.11 5.60 13.51
N HIS A 222 2.30 5.02 13.38
CA HIS A 222 2.82 4.08 14.37
C HIS A 222 3.46 4.83 15.55
N PRO A 223 2.92 4.77 16.78
CA PRO A 223 3.52 5.44 17.91
C PRO A 223 4.89 4.83 18.28
N GLU A 224 5.85 5.69 18.62
CA GLU A 224 7.14 5.35 19.22
C GLU A 224 7.02 5.10 20.74
N ASN A 225 6.00 5.64 21.40
CA ASN A 225 5.74 5.43 22.83
C ASN A 225 5.16 4.02 23.09
N PRO A 226 5.85 3.16 23.88
CA PRO A 226 5.36 1.82 24.21
C PRO A 226 4.00 1.80 24.93
N GLU A 227 3.59 2.88 25.58
CA GLU A 227 2.28 2.97 26.24
C GLU A 227 1.13 3.21 25.24
N LEU A 228 1.44 3.69 24.03
CA LEU A 228 0.47 4.07 23.01
C LEU A 228 0.42 3.08 21.84
N VAL A 229 1.27 2.05 21.80
CA VAL A 229 1.23 0.99 20.76
C VAL A 229 -0.14 0.30 20.65
N GLY A 230 -0.94 0.31 21.73
CA GLY A 230 -2.30 -0.21 21.73
C GLY A 230 -3.30 0.56 20.86
N LEU A 231 -2.95 1.77 20.38
CA LEU A 231 -3.74 2.52 19.39
C LEU A 231 -3.78 1.82 18.03
N VAL A 232 -2.72 1.08 17.70
CA VAL A 232 -2.54 0.45 16.39
C VAL A 232 -2.97 -1.01 16.47
N GLN A 233 -3.95 -1.39 15.65
CA GLN A 233 -4.41 -2.78 15.57
C GLN A 233 -3.72 -3.57 14.46
N ARG A 234 -3.28 -2.87 13.41
CA ARG A 234 -2.59 -3.45 12.26
C ARG A 234 -1.31 -2.68 12.01
N GLU A 235 -0.19 -3.20 12.50
CA GLU A 235 1.11 -2.53 12.41
C GLU A 235 1.55 -2.28 10.95
N ASN A 236 1.22 -3.21 10.05
CA ASN A 236 1.51 -3.09 8.61
C ASN A 236 0.61 -2.08 7.88
N GLU A 237 -0.38 -1.50 8.54
CA GLU A 237 -1.27 -0.46 8.04
C GLU A 237 -0.99 0.89 8.74
N THR A 238 0.28 1.20 9.00
CA THR A 238 0.69 2.45 9.64
C THR A 238 1.91 3.06 8.98
N LEU A 239 2.13 4.35 9.23
CA LEU A 239 3.32 5.09 8.84
C LEU A 239 4.22 5.30 10.05
N SER A 240 5.50 4.98 9.91
CA SER A 240 6.52 5.41 10.86
C SER A 240 6.72 6.93 10.80
N ARG A 241 7.36 7.48 11.83
CA ARG A 241 7.75 8.91 11.87
C ARG A 241 8.50 9.36 10.62
N THR A 242 9.45 8.54 10.17
CA THR A 242 10.29 8.84 9.01
C THR A 242 9.49 8.86 7.72
N GLU A 243 8.58 7.90 7.53
CA GLU A 243 7.70 7.86 6.35
C GLU A 243 6.75 9.05 6.34
N PHE A 244 6.18 9.42 7.49
CA PHE A 244 5.29 10.56 7.57
C PHE A 244 6.01 11.91 7.39
N ASP A 245 7.23 12.07 7.91
CA ASP A 245 8.08 13.25 7.65
C ASP A 245 8.41 13.37 6.14
N ASP A 246 8.70 12.25 5.48
CA ASP A 246 8.98 12.19 4.05
C ASP A 246 7.74 12.52 3.19
N VAL A 247 6.54 12.05 3.57
CA VAL A 247 5.26 12.47 2.95
C VAL A 247 5.06 13.99 3.10
N GLN A 248 5.19 14.53 4.32
CA GLN A 248 5.00 15.96 4.58
C GLN A 248 6.00 16.82 3.78
N ARG A 249 7.28 16.43 3.71
CA ARG A 249 8.30 17.13 2.92
C ARG A 249 7.99 17.10 1.42
N HIS A 250 7.54 15.97 0.89
CA HIS A 250 7.17 15.84 -0.52
C HIS A 250 5.94 16.69 -0.87
N CYS A 251 4.94 16.74 -0.01
CA CYS A 251 3.79 17.63 -0.18
C CYS A 251 4.24 19.10 -0.12
N ALA A 252 5.05 19.46 0.89
CA ALA A 252 5.55 20.82 1.07
C ALA A 252 6.39 21.29 -0.12
N SER A 253 7.24 20.43 -0.70
CA SER A 253 8.06 20.73 -1.90
C SER A 253 7.20 21.03 -3.14
N ARG A 254 5.88 20.82 -3.06
CA ARG A 254 4.89 21.13 -4.08
C ARG A 254 3.82 22.12 -3.59
N GLY A 255 4.11 22.87 -2.53
CA GLY A 255 3.23 23.91 -2.00
C GLY A 255 1.99 23.40 -1.27
N VAL A 256 1.90 22.09 -0.99
CA VAL A 256 0.78 21.47 -0.26
C VAL A 256 1.19 21.22 1.19
N THR A 257 0.41 21.75 2.14
CA THR A 257 0.62 21.49 3.57
C THR A 257 -0.27 20.35 4.03
N VAL A 258 0.28 19.37 4.73
CA VAL A 258 -0.51 18.31 5.38
C VAL A 258 -1.10 18.87 6.68
N ILE A 259 -2.41 18.74 6.85
CA ILE A 259 -3.15 19.07 8.08
C ILE A 259 -3.58 17.74 8.72
N PRO A 260 -2.87 17.27 9.76
CA PRO A 260 -3.19 16.01 10.42
C PRO A 260 -4.39 16.18 11.34
N GLU A 261 -5.27 15.18 11.32
CA GLU A 261 -6.41 15.07 12.21
C GLU A 261 -6.29 13.82 13.08
N ILE A 262 -6.37 13.99 14.40
CA ILE A 262 -6.59 12.89 15.34
C ILE A 262 -7.96 13.13 15.96
N ASP A 263 -8.94 12.35 15.53
CA ASP A 263 -10.34 12.57 15.89
C ASP A 263 -10.65 12.08 17.32
N ALA A 264 -11.20 12.99 18.12
CA ALA A 264 -11.78 12.74 19.43
C ALA A 264 -12.76 13.88 19.77
N PRO A 265 -13.86 13.61 20.52
CA PRO A 265 -14.13 12.41 21.31
C PRO A 265 -15.08 11.39 20.65
N GLY A 266 -15.57 11.69 19.44
CA GLY A 266 -16.22 10.73 18.56
C GLY A 266 -15.20 9.86 17.82
N HIS A 267 -15.67 8.85 17.07
CA HIS A 267 -14.82 8.06 16.17
C HIS A 267 -13.58 7.41 16.83
N CYS A 268 -13.69 7.10 18.13
CA CYS A 268 -12.57 6.78 19.01
C CYS A 268 -12.42 5.26 19.28
N LEU A 269 -12.88 4.39 18.38
CA LEU A 269 -12.86 2.94 18.66
C LEU A 269 -11.44 2.37 18.88
N THR A 270 -10.41 2.98 18.28
CA THR A 270 -9.01 2.64 18.54
C THR A 270 -8.65 2.84 20.02
N LEU A 271 -9.13 3.94 20.63
CA LEU A 271 -8.90 4.28 22.03
C LEU A 271 -9.72 3.41 22.98
N THR A 272 -10.99 3.19 22.68
CA THR A 272 -11.88 2.42 23.56
C THR A 272 -11.58 0.92 23.50
N LYS A 273 -11.00 0.40 22.41
CA LYS A 273 -10.46 -0.96 22.39
C LYS A 273 -9.23 -1.11 23.27
N MET A 274 -8.35 -0.10 23.27
CA MET A 274 -7.17 -0.08 24.13
C MET A 274 -7.55 0.09 25.62
N LYS A 275 -8.54 0.94 25.91
CA LYS A 275 -9.06 1.20 27.26
C LYS A 275 -10.61 1.17 27.29
N PRO A 276 -11.24 0.01 27.45
CA PRO A 276 -12.70 -0.10 27.42
C PRO A 276 -13.42 0.72 28.51
N GLU A 277 -12.76 1.03 29.62
CA GLU A 277 -13.29 1.79 30.74
C GLU A 277 -13.54 3.27 30.46
N ILE A 278 -12.91 3.84 29.42
CA ILE A 278 -13.12 5.24 29.01
C ILE A 278 -14.20 5.39 27.95
N ALA A 279 -14.89 4.30 27.57
CA ALA A 279 -15.94 4.33 26.55
C ALA A 279 -17.31 4.70 27.12
N LEU A 280 -18.12 5.42 26.33
CA LEU A 280 -19.57 5.47 26.51
C LEU A 280 -20.22 4.14 26.07
N ASP A 281 -21.54 4.07 26.18
CA ASP A 281 -22.30 2.85 25.85
C ASP A 281 -22.21 2.47 24.36
N THR A 282 -22.11 3.46 23.46
CA THR A 282 -21.98 3.24 22.00
C THR A 282 -20.64 2.64 21.59
N LYS A 283 -19.62 2.67 22.48
CA LYS A 283 -18.27 2.12 22.32
C LYS A 283 -17.31 2.88 21.43
N ASP A 284 -17.76 3.69 20.49
CA ASP A 284 -16.94 4.57 19.66
C ASP A 284 -16.87 6.02 20.16
N LEU A 285 -17.57 6.35 21.24
CA LEU A 285 -17.51 7.66 21.90
C LEU A 285 -16.76 7.58 23.23
N LEU A 286 -15.91 8.57 23.51
CA LEU A 286 -15.19 8.68 24.79
C LEU A 286 -16.07 9.26 25.90
N ASN A 287 -15.94 8.75 27.11
CA ASN A 287 -16.47 9.37 28.32
C ASN A 287 -15.51 10.47 28.80
N LEU A 288 -15.77 11.71 28.39
CA LEU A 288 -14.94 12.87 28.74
C LEU A 288 -14.85 13.16 30.25
N SER A 289 -15.88 12.78 31.01
CA SER A 289 -15.92 12.91 32.47
C SER A 289 -15.08 11.86 33.21
N HIS A 290 -14.60 10.82 32.52
CA HIS A 290 -13.72 9.82 33.14
C HIS A 290 -12.31 10.40 33.38
N PRO A 291 -11.72 10.23 34.58
CA PRO A 291 -10.49 10.92 34.98
C PRO A 291 -9.26 10.59 34.13
N GLU A 292 -9.27 9.49 33.39
CA GLU A 292 -8.16 9.08 32.51
C GLU A 292 -8.29 9.56 31.06
N THR A 293 -9.46 10.04 30.62
CA THR A 293 -9.71 10.37 29.21
C THR A 293 -8.85 11.53 28.72
N ILE A 294 -8.94 12.68 29.39
CA ILE A 294 -8.17 13.88 29.00
C ILE A 294 -6.65 13.67 29.14
N PRO A 295 -6.12 13.06 30.23
CA PRO A 295 -4.70 12.73 30.32
C PRO A 295 -4.20 11.82 29.20
N LEU A 296 -4.99 10.82 28.80
CA LEU A 296 -4.63 9.94 27.69
C LEU A 296 -4.56 10.72 26.37
N LEU A 297 -5.58 11.51 26.04
CA LEU A 297 -5.58 12.33 24.81
C LEU A 297 -4.40 13.30 24.78
N LYS A 298 -4.10 13.97 25.90
CA LYS A 298 -2.90 14.83 25.99
C LYS A 298 -1.60 14.06 25.79
N SER A 299 -1.50 12.80 26.24
CA SER A 299 -0.31 11.98 26.01
C SER A 299 -0.11 11.65 24.52
N ILE A 300 -1.18 11.37 23.80
CA ILE A 300 -1.18 11.09 22.35
C ILE A 300 -0.74 12.34 21.59
N TRP A 301 -1.35 13.49 21.89
CA TRP A 301 -0.95 14.76 21.28
C TRP A 301 0.49 15.14 21.65
N THR A 302 0.96 14.84 22.86
CA THR A 302 2.37 15.07 23.24
C THR A 302 3.34 14.30 22.35
N GLU A 303 3.00 13.08 21.97
CA GLU A 303 3.82 12.25 21.09
C GLU A 303 3.83 12.77 19.65
N PHE A 304 2.66 13.10 19.09
CA PHE A 304 2.53 13.40 17.65
C PHE A 304 2.70 14.88 17.30
N LEU A 305 2.47 15.84 18.21
CA LEU A 305 2.65 17.28 17.92
C LEU A 305 4.04 17.61 17.34
N PRO A 306 5.16 17.02 17.81
CA PRO A 306 6.49 17.22 17.22
C PRO A 306 6.68 16.63 15.82
N TRP A 307 5.76 15.78 15.34
CA TRP A 307 5.82 15.17 14.01
C TRP A 307 5.15 16.07 12.96
N PHE A 308 4.28 16.97 13.39
CA PHE A 308 3.39 17.74 12.52
C PHE A 308 4.03 19.06 12.08
N HIS A 309 4.43 19.13 10.80
CA HIS A 309 5.09 20.30 10.20
C HIS A 309 4.09 21.33 9.66
N THR A 310 3.08 21.64 10.46
CA THR A 310 2.00 22.59 10.16
C THR A 310 1.72 23.50 11.36
N LYS A 311 1.19 24.70 11.10
CA LYS A 311 0.73 25.66 12.11
C LYS A 311 -0.66 25.34 12.67
N GLU A 312 -1.40 24.43 12.03
CA GLU A 312 -2.77 24.07 12.39
C GLU A 312 -2.93 22.56 12.39
N VAL A 313 -3.66 22.04 13.38
CA VAL A 313 -4.01 20.61 13.51
C VAL A 313 -5.51 20.48 13.74
N HIS A 314 -6.09 19.37 13.32
CA HIS A 314 -7.51 19.08 13.51
C HIS A 314 -7.67 18.07 14.66
N ILE A 315 -8.61 18.32 15.58
CA ILE A 315 -8.91 17.36 16.67
C ILE A 315 -10.19 16.56 16.39
N GLY A 316 -10.79 16.73 15.21
CA GLY A 316 -12.06 16.14 14.80
C GLY A 316 -13.21 16.76 15.56
N ALA A 317 -13.71 16.01 16.53
CA ALA A 317 -14.76 16.42 17.45
C ALA A 317 -16.15 16.53 16.78
N ASP A 318 -16.41 15.69 15.78
CA ASP A 318 -17.72 15.47 15.17
C ASP A 318 -18.54 14.36 15.84
N GLU A 319 -19.82 14.32 15.45
CA GLU A 319 -20.81 13.28 15.76
C GLU A 319 -20.89 12.84 17.24
N TYR A 320 -20.69 13.79 18.16
CA TYR A 320 -20.74 13.51 19.60
C TYR A 320 -22.13 13.73 20.21
N ASP A 321 -22.39 13.14 21.39
CA ASP A 321 -23.67 13.23 22.08
C ASP A 321 -23.96 14.67 22.55
N SER A 322 -24.96 15.31 21.94
CA SER A 322 -25.36 16.68 22.25
C SER A 322 -25.90 16.87 23.67
N SER A 323 -26.30 15.80 24.37
CA SER A 323 -26.66 15.87 25.79
C SER A 323 -25.45 16.08 26.71
N LEU A 324 -24.23 15.92 26.19
CA LEU A 324 -22.96 16.12 26.88
C LEU A 324 -22.24 17.39 26.41
N ALA A 325 -22.97 18.39 25.91
CA ALA A 325 -22.40 19.62 25.33
C ALA A 325 -21.39 20.33 26.25
N ASP A 326 -21.64 20.45 27.54
CA ASP A 326 -20.71 21.13 28.46
C ASP A 326 -19.36 20.39 28.61
N ASP A 327 -19.40 19.05 28.66
CA ASP A 327 -18.21 18.21 28.69
C ASP A 327 -17.44 18.32 27.36
N TYR A 328 -18.16 18.30 26.24
CA TYR A 328 -17.61 18.48 24.88
C TYR A 328 -16.91 19.85 24.74
N ILE A 329 -17.58 20.95 25.08
CA ILE A 329 -17.02 22.31 24.97
C ILE A 329 -15.80 22.46 25.88
N SER A 330 -15.86 21.90 27.10
CA SER A 330 -14.72 21.90 28.03
C SER A 330 -13.53 21.14 27.46
N PHE A 331 -13.77 19.97 26.85
CA PHE A 331 -12.74 19.18 26.15
C PHE A 331 -12.11 19.96 24.99
N VAL A 332 -12.91 20.53 24.09
CA VAL A 332 -12.42 21.28 22.92
C VAL A 332 -11.52 22.44 23.38
N ASN A 333 -12.01 23.23 24.34
CA ASN A 333 -11.26 24.36 24.89
C ASN A 333 -9.97 23.91 25.58
N GLU A 334 -10.03 22.87 26.41
CA GLU A 334 -8.86 22.35 27.13
C GLU A 334 -7.80 21.77 26.19
N MET A 335 -8.21 21.07 25.13
CA MET A 335 -7.29 20.53 24.13
C MET A 335 -6.70 21.62 23.23
N ALA A 336 -7.50 22.61 22.83
CA ALA A 336 -7.00 23.76 22.08
C ALA A 336 -5.95 24.54 22.88
N ASP A 337 -6.21 24.82 24.15
CA ASP A 337 -5.27 25.46 25.06
C ASP A 337 -4.00 24.63 25.23
N PHE A 338 -4.14 23.31 25.41
CA PHE A 338 -3.02 22.39 25.55
C PHE A 338 -2.13 22.34 24.30
N ILE A 339 -2.72 22.20 23.12
CA ILE A 339 -2.02 22.15 21.83
C ILE A 339 -1.28 23.47 21.58
N ASN A 340 -1.95 24.60 21.83
CA ASN A 340 -1.36 25.92 21.68
C ASN A 340 -0.19 26.14 22.64
N ALA A 341 -0.38 25.85 23.93
CA ALA A 341 0.67 26.01 24.94
C ALA A 341 1.89 25.10 24.69
N THR A 342 1.67 23.90 24.14
CA THR A 342 2.72 22.91 23.90
C THR A 342 3.51 23.19 22.61
N SER A 343 2.85 23.67 21.56
CA SER A 343 3.44 23.70 20.21
C SER A 343 3.27 25.03 19.45
N GLY A 344 2.45 25.95 19.96
CA GLY A 344 2.07 27.19 19.29
C GLY A 344 1.12 27.00 18.10
N LYS A 345 0.63 25.78 17.87
CA LYS A 345 -0.32 25.47 16.79
C LYS A 345 -1.74 25.92 17.16
N LYS A 346 -2.55 26.24 16.15
CA LYS A 346 -3.99 26.43 16.31
C LYS A 346 -4.74 25.11 16.09
N THR A 347 -5.95 25.05 16.63
CA THR A 347 -6.83 23.89 16.54
C THR A 347 -7.99 24.15 15.59
N ARG A 348 -8.27 23.15 14.75
CA ARG A 348 -9.49 23.03 13.94
C ARG A 348 -10.40 21.95 14.54
N ILE A 349 -11.71 22.15 14.42
CA ILE A 349 -12.73 21.15 14.71
C ILE A 349 -13.74 21.09 13.57
N TRP A 350 -14.46 19.96 13.47
CA TRP A 350 -15.70 19.92 12.73
C TRP A 350 -16.78 20.72 13.45
N GLY A 351 -17.67 21.36 12.70
CA GLY A 351 -18.87 21.97 13.30
C GLY A 351 -19.81 20.89 13.83
N THR A 352 -20.15 20.95 15.13
CA THR A 352 -20.86 19.90 15.87
C THR A 352 -21.89 20.53 16.79
N PRO A 353 -23.12 19.99 16.91
CA PRO A 353 -24.20 20.61 17.66
C PRO A 353 -23.95 20.51 19.17
N GLU A 354 -23.64 21.65 19.77
CA GLU A 354 -23.16 21.80 21.15
C GLU A 354 -24.09 22.71 21.98
N PRO A 355 -25.37 22.36 22.19
CA PRO A 355 -26.36 23.24 22.81
C PRO A 355 -26.10 23.44 24.32
N SER A 356 -25.20 24.36 24.67
CA SER A 356 -24.93 24.80 26.04
C SER A 356 -25.54 26.18 26.33
N GLU A 357 -26.08 26.36 27.53
CA GLU A 357 -26.52 27.66 28.04
C GLU A 357 -25.42 28.40 28.83
N THR A 358 -24.29 27.73 29.11
CA THR A 358 -23.29 28.23 30.08
C THR A 358 -21.87 28.30 29.56
N LEU A 359 -21.52 27.53 28.53
CA LEU A 359 -20.19 27.45 27.94
C LEU A 359 -20.25 27.72 26.45
N ASN A 360 -19.17 28.28 25.90
CA ASN A 360 -18.95 28.44 24.48
C ASN A 360 -17.55 27.91 24.13
N ILE A 361 -17.40 27.44 22.90
CA ILE A 361 -16.07 27.16 22.34
C ILE A 361 -15.29 28.48 22.23
N SER A 362 -13.99 28.43 22.44
CA SER A 362 -13.11 29.57 22.26
C SER A 362 -13.12 29.99 20.79
N THR A 363 -13.26 31.28 20.51
CA THR A 363 -13.19 31.83 19.14
C THR A 363 -11.79 31.76 18.53
N ASP A 364 -10.79 31.31 19.30
CA ASP A 364 -9.45 30.99 18.77
C ASP A 364 -9.43 29.66 18.00
N VAL A 365 -10.46 28.82 18.17
CA VAL A 365 -10.67 27.57 17.41
C VAL A 365 -11.29 27.89 16.05
N ILE A 366 -10.79 27.22 15.01
CA ILE A 366 -11.31 27.33 13.64
C ILE A 366 -12.34 26.22 13.43
N ILE A 367 -13.51 26.56 12.88
CA ILE A 367 -14.59 25.58 12.66
C ILE A 367 -14.67 25.21 11.19
N GLN A 368 -14.44 23.94 10.87
CA GLN A 368 -14.72 23.37 9.56
C GLN A 368 -16.19 22.95 9.50
N HIS A 369 -17.02 23.79 8.90
CA HIS A 369 -18.46 23.51 8.78
C HIS A 369 -18.69 22.49 7.67
N TRP A 370 -19.40 21.41 8.01
CA TRP A 370 -19.69 20.32 7.08
C TRP A 370 -21.17 20.06 6.84
N GLN A 371 -22.07 20.40 7.76
CA GLN A 371 -23.51 20.18 7.54
C GLN A 371 -24.36 21.19 8.33
N TYR A 372 -25.39 21.76 7.68
CA TYR A 372 -26.37 22.67 8.32
C TYR A 372 -27.13 22.07 9.51
N GLY A 373 -27.22 20.74 9.60
CA GLY A 373 -27.82 20.07 10.75
C GLY A 373 -26.95 20.09 12.02
N GLN A 374 -25.67 20.42 11.88
CA GLN A 374 -24.67 20.32 12.96
C GLN A 374 -24.24 21.70 13.46
N SER A 375 -24.17 22.68 12.57
CA SER A 375 -23.88 24.08 12.93
C SER A 375 -24.45 25.02 11.87
N ASP A 376 -24.62 26.30 12.18
CA ASP A 376 -25.00 27.32 11.20
C ASP A 376 -23.80 28.24 10.88
N PRO A 377 -23.30 28.26 9.63
CA PRO A 377 -22.09 29.02 9.29
C PRO A 377 -22.29 30.55 9.38
N VAL A 378 -23.52 31.05 9.20
CA VAL A 378 -23.83 32.48 9.39
C VAL A 378 -23.79 32.82 10.88
N GLU A 379 -24.36 31.96 11.72
CA GLU A 379 -24.32 32.13 13.17
C GLU A 379 -22.88 32.07 13.70
N LEU A 380 -22.08 31.08 13.27
CA LEU A 380 -20.68 30.96 13.66
C LEU A 380 -19.88 32.23 13.34
N VAL A 381 -20.03 32.78 12.14
CA VAL A 381 -19.36 34.04 11.78
C VAL A 381 -19.87 35.23 12.61
N ASN A 382 -21.17 35.30 12.89
CA ASN A 382 -21.73 36.34 13.76
C ASN A 382 -21.23 36.24 15.21
N GLN A 383 -20.89 35.04 15.68
CA GLN A 383 -20.28 34.78 16.97
C GLN A 383 -18.76 35.02 16.99
N GLY A 384 -18.14 35.24 15.82
CA GLY A 384 -16.75 35.66 15.68
C GLY A 384 -15.76 34.57 15.28
N TYR A 385 -16.23 33.37 14.92
CA TYR A 385 -15.35 32.28 14.49
C TYR A 385 -14.78 32.51 13.08
N GLU A 386 -13.57 32.01 12.86
CA GLU A 386 -13.05 31.72 11.52
C GLU A 386 -13.59 30.36 11.08
N ILE A 387 -14.10 30.25 9.86
CA ILE A 387 -14.71 29.01 9.36
C ILE A 387 -14.08 28.53 8.04
N ILE A 388 -14.12 27.21 7.81
CA ILE A 388 -13.73 26.56 6.56
C ILE A 388 -14.96 25.85 5.97
N ASN A 389 -15.15 25.96 4.66
CA ASN A 389 -16.28 25.35 3.96
C ASN A 389 -15.98 23.90 3.53
N SER A 390 -16.66 22.95 4.14
CA SER A 390 -16.74 21.56 3.70
C SER A 390 -18.19 21.09 3.65
N GLU A 391 -19.11 22.00 3.32
CA GLU A 391 -20.53 21.72 3.33
C GLU A 391 -20.87 20.52 2.42
N ASP A 392 -21.56 19.56 3.01
CA ASP A 392 -21.72 18.21 2.51
C ASP A 392 -22.54 18.11 1.23
N TRP A 393 -23.41 19.08 0.96
CA TRP A 393 -24.15 19.15 -0.30
C TRP A 393 -23.21 19.29 -1.49
N TRP A 394 -22.11 20.04 -1.43
CA TRP A 394 -21.19 20.13 -2.57
C TRP A 394 -19.88 19.35 -2.37
N ALA A 395 -19.37 19.28 -1.14
CA ALA A 395 -17.99 18.88 -0.86
C ALA A 395 -17.80 17.37 -0.71
N TYR A 396 -18.85 16.64 -0.35
CA TYR A 396 -18.72 15.26 0.12
C TYR A 396 -18.83 14.24 -1.01
N ILE A 397 -17.92 13.29 -0.97
CA ILE A 397 -17.96 12.01 -1.66
C ILE A 397 -17.95 10.92 -0.59
N SER A 398 -18.81 9.92 -0.73
CA SER A 398 -18.69 8.70 0.07
C SER A 398 -18.55 7.53 -0.90
N LEU A 399 -17.42 6.83 -0.81
CA LEU A 399 -17.10 5.78 -1.76
C LEU A 399 -17.99 4.56 -1.51
N LYS A 400 -18.57 4.02 -2.59
CA LYS A 400 -19.55 2.92 -2.56
C LYS A 400 -20.78 3.19 -1.67
N ASN A 401 -21.11 4.47 -1.44
CA ASN A 401 -22.15 4.91 -0.50
C ASN A 401 -23.57 4.38 -0.78
N ASP A 402 -24.31 4.03 0.27
CA ASP A 402 -25.76 3.76 0.33
C ASP A 402 -26.62 4.74 1.14
N HIS A 403 -26.02 5.76 1.75
CA HIS A 403 -26.75 6.72 2.56
C HIS A 403 -27.74 7.51 1.71
N MET A 404 -29.04 7.20 1.88
CA MET A 404 -30.17 8.04 1.46
C MET A 404 -31.41 7.83 2.34
N PRO A 405 -31.97 8.81 3.08
CA PRO A 405 -31.86 10.25 2.87
C PRO A 405 -31.46 10.99 4.17
N LEU A 406 -30.20 11.40 4.31
CA LEU A 406 -29.93 12.61 5.08
C LEU A 406 -30.34 13.77 4.16
N LEU A 407 -31.62 14.16 4.21
CA LEU A 407 -32.01 15.42 3.58
C LEU A 407 -31.19 16.52 4.27
N PRO A 408 -30.49 17.39 3.50
CA PRO A 408 -30.80 17.70 2.10
C PRO A 408 -29.97 17.00 0.99
N ALA A 409 -28.93 16.20 1.25
CA ALA A 409 -27.99 15.75 0.18
C ALA A 409 -27.60 14.25 0.17
N PRO A 410 -27.78 13.52 -0.96
CA PRO A 410 -27.00 12.31 -1.25
C PRO A 410 -25.52 12.64 -1.42
N TYR A 411 -24.64 11.85 -0.80
CA TYR A 411 -23.21 11.85 -1.12
C TYR A 411 -22.96 10.95 -2.34
N PRO A 412 -22.54 11.50 -3.48
CA PRO A 412 -22.25 10.71 -4.67
C PRO A 412 -20.98 9.87 -4.48
N GLN A 413 -20.81 8.83 -5.31
CA GLN A 413 -19.60 8.00 -5.33
C GLN A 413 -18.42 8.66 -6.06
N LEU A 414 -18.72 9.57 -7.00
CA LEU A 414 -17.77 10.38 -7.74
C LEU A 414 -18.13 11.85 -7.52
N PHE A 415 -17.14 12.73 -7.45
CA PHE A 415 -17.40 14.15 -7.24
C PHE A 415 -18.30 14.75 -8.33
N ASN A 416 -19.35 15.46 -7.93
CA ASN A 416 -20.33 16.05 -8.85
C ASN A 416 -20.00 17.52 -9.16
N ASN A 417 -19.21 17.74 -10.21
CA ASN A 417 -18.84 19.09 -10.68
C ASN A 417 -20.04 20.00 -10.97
N THR A 418 -21.18 19.44 -11.37
CA THR A 418 -22.38 20.21 -11.70
C THR A 418 -22.89 21.02 -10.50
N ARG A 419 -22.70 20.54 -9.26
CA ARG A 419 -23.09 21.27 -8.03
C ARG A 419 -22.32 22.59 -7.87
N LEU A 420 -21.10 22.67 -8.41
CA LEU A 420 -20.27 23.88 -8.37
C LEU A 420 -20.50 24.79 -9.58
N LEU A 421 -20.85 24.22 -10.73
CA LEU A 421 -21.11 25.00 -11.94
C LEU A 421 -22.51 25.62 -11.93
N ASN A 422 -23.46 24.95 -11.28
CA ASN A 422 -24.86 25.36 -11.14
C ASN A 422 -25.26 25.37 -9.66
N PHE A 423 -24.58 26.19 -8.86
CA PHE A 423 -24.84 26.34 -7.44
C PHE A 423 -26.31 26.71 -7.19
N ALA A 424 -26.89 26.19 -6.10
CA ALA A 424 -28.31 26.40 -5.77
C ALA A 424 -29.27 25.96 -6.90
N ASP A 425 -28.86 24.99 -7.71
CA ASP A 425 -29.58 24.51 -8.90
C ASP A 425 -29.92 25.64 -9.91
N GLN A 426 -29.12 26.71 -9.91
CA GLN A 426 -29.26 27.83 -10.85
C GLN A 426 -28.24 27.70 -11.98
N ASP A 427 -28.75 27.60 -13.21
CA ASP A 427 -27.96 27.46 -14.43
C ASP A 427 -26.92 28.59 -14.57
N GLY A 428 -25.64 28.22 -14.65
CA GLY A 428 -24.49 29.11 -14.79
C GLY A 428 -24.09 29.89 -13.52
N LEU A 429 -24.75 29.67 -12.38
CA LEU A 429 -24.36 30.28 -11.10
C LEU A 429 -23.20 29.49 -10.48
N GLN A 430 -21.97 29.87 -10.81
CA GLN A 430 -20.79 29.15 -10.29
C GLN A 430 -20.52 29.47 -8.81
N TRP A 431 -20.27 28.42 -8.03
CA TRP A 431 -20.03 28.45 -6.58
C TRP A 431 -18.80 29.26 -6.16
N ASP A 432 -18.89 29.93 -5.01
CA ASP A 432 -17.78 30.59 -4.32
C ASP A 432 -17.58 29.95 -2.93
N PRO A 433 -16.35 29.77 -2.42
CA PRO A 433 -16.12 29.19 -1.09
C PRO A 433 -16.86 29.85 0.08
N SER A 434 -17.26 31.12 -0.02
CA SER A 434 -18.08 31.79 0.99
C SER A 434 -19.57 31.44 0.91
N TRP A 435 -19.99 30.63 -0.06
CA TRP A 435 -21.36 30.17 -0.22
C TRP A 435 -21.54 28.78 0.37
N PHE A 436 -22.30 28.75 1.45
CA PHE A 436 -22.67 27.55 2.19
C PHE A 436 -24.12 27.16 1.89
N ASN A 437 -25.03 28.13 1.78
CA ASN A 437 -26.47 27.84 1.68
C ASN A 437 -26.94 27.70 0.22
N PRO A 438 -27.17 26.48 -0.33
CA PRO A 438 -27.71 26.32 -1.68
C PRO A 438 -29.23 26.57 -1.73
N VAL A 439 -29.93 26.64 -0.60
CA VAL A 439 -31.39 26.81 -0.55
C VAL A 439 -31.77 28.29 -0.52
N ASN A 440 -31.07 29.09 0.29
CA ASN A 440 -31.26 30.53 0.41
C ASN A 440 -29.95 31.27 0.15
N ILE A 441 -29.67 31.56 -1.12
CA ILE A 441 -28.43 32.23 -1.54
C ILE A 441 -28.25 33.65 -0.99
N SER A 442 -29.27 34.23 -0.36
CA SER A 442 -29.16 35.53 0.31
C SER A 442 -28.62 35.45 1.75
N GLU A 443 -28.60 34.25 2.32
CA GLU A 443 -28.10 33.97 3.68
C GLU A 443 -26.75 33.26 3.59
N GLN A 444 -25.69 34.05 3.43
CA GLN A 444 -24.31 33.58 3.42
C GLN A 444 -23.50 34.29 4.51
N PRO A 445 -22.49 33.64 5.11
CA PRO A 445 -21.62 34.29 6.08
C PRO A 445 -20.81 35.45 5.47
N ASP A 446 -20.29 36.35 6.32
CA ASP A 446 -19.32 37.34 5.84
C ASP A 446 -18.05 36.62 5.38
N ARG A 447 -17.79 36.69 4.08
CA ARG A 447 -16.65 36.05 3.41
C ARG A 447 -15.29 36.38 4.02
N LYS A 448 -15.15 37.49 4.76
CA LYS A 448 -13.90 37.84 5.45
C LYS A 448 -13.49 36.83 6.52
N HIS A 449 -14.45 36.09 7.07
CA HIS A 449 -14.26 35.07 8.10
C HIS A 449 -14.17 33.65 7.51
N VAL A 450 -14.32 33.50 6.20
CA VAL A 450 -14.22 32.22 5.50
C VAL A 450 -12.77 32.00 5.05
N GLY A 451 -12.10 31.01 5.63
CA GLY A 451 -10.71 30.66 5.33
C GLY A 451 -10.51 29.99 3.97
N GLY A 452 -11.57 29.39 3.42
CA GLY A 452 -11.56 28.72 2.14
C GLY A 452 -12.40 27.46 2.16
N ALA A 453 -11.98 26.43 1.43
CA ALA A 453 -12.78 25.23 1.25
C ALA A 453 -11.96 23.94 1.14
N ILE A 454 -12.56 22.83 1.58
CA ILE A 454 -11.99 21.49 1.54
C ILE A 454 -13.05 20.50 1.04
N LEU A 455 -12.77 19.82 -0.08
CA LEU A 455 -13.58 18.67 -0.53
C LEU A 455 -13.21 17.42 0.27
N ALA A 456 -14.15 16.54 0.57
CA ALA A 456 -13.94 15.38 1.44
C ALA A 456 -14.42 14.08 0.81
N ALA A 457 -13.54 13.08 0.76
CA ALA A 457 -13.88 11.74 0.29
C ALA A 457 -13.71 10.72 1.43
N TRP A 458 -14.81 10.09 1.80
CA TRP A 458 -14.92 9.19 2.95
C TRP A 458 -15.02 7.71 2.54
N ASN A 459 -14.48 6.81 3.37
CA ASN A 459 -14.48 5.36 3.17
C ASN A 459 -15.46 4.66 4.14
N ASP A 460 -16.70 5.13 4.22
CA ASP A 460 -17.72 4.66 5.19
C ASP A 460 -18.03 3.16 5.11
N ASN A 461 -17.70 2.51 4.00
CA ASN A 461 -17.95 1.10 3.74
C ASN A 461 -16.79 0.18 4.15
N GLY A 462 -15.72 0.74 4.74
CA GLY A 462 -14.63 -0.03 5.32
C GLY A 462 -13.46 -0.25 4.36
N PRO A 463 -12.42 -0.95 4.83
CA PRO A 463 -11.11 -1.03 4.17
C PRO A 463 -11.12 -1.86 2.87
N ASP A 464 -12.05 -2.80 2.75
CA ASP A 464 -12.17 -3.78 1.67
C ASP A 464 -13.17 -3.33 0.59
N ALA A 465 -14.04 -2.37 0.88
CA ALA A 465 -15.04 -1.88 -0.06
C ALA A 465 -14.44 -1.11 -1.26
N THR A 466 -13.23 -0.58 -1.11
CA THR A 466 -12.55 0.22 -2.12
C THR A 466 -11.09 -0.18 -2.24
N THR A 467 -10.49 0.06 -3.40
CA THR A 467 -9.03 0.10 -3.56
C THR A 467 -8.47 1.50 -3.31
N GLN A 468 -7.18 1.62 -3.00
CA GLN A 468 -6.53 2.93 -2.81
C GLN A 468 -6.75 3.85 -4.02
N LEU A 469 -6.71 3.32 -5.24
CA LEU A 469 -6.87 4.11 -6.47
C LEU A 469 -8.31 4.56 -6.74
N GLU A 470 -9.33 3.89 -6.17
CA GLU A 470 -10.72 4.37 -6.29
C GLU A 470 -10.95 5.70 -5.56
N TYR A 471 -10.23 5.97 -4.47
CA TYR A 471 -10.22 7.31 -3.86
C TYR A 471 -9.76 8.37 -4.87
N PHE A 472 -8.67 8.11 -5.58
CA PHE A 472 -8.17 9.04 -6.59
C PHE A 472 -9.21 9.25 -7.68
N TYR A 473 -9.77 8.18 -8.26
CA TYR A 473 -10.78 8.32 -9.32
C TYR A 473 -12.04 9.08 -8.86
N ALA A 474 -12.42 8.93 -7.59
CA ALA A 474 -13.55 9.61 -6.99
C ALA A 474 -13.39 11.14 -6.95
N ILE A 475 -12.17 11.63 -6.71
CA ILE A 475 -11.88 13.07 -6.63
C ILE A 475 -11.16 13.64 -7.85
N ARG A 476 -10.68 12.78 -8.76
CA ARG A 476 -9.82 13.12 -9.91
C ARG A 476 -10.34 14.34 -10.67
N ASN A 477 -11.60 14.30 -11.08
CA ASN A 477 -12.21 15.38 -11.87
C ASN A 477 -12.76 16.53 -11.00
N GLY A 478 -12.87 16.35 -9.68
CA GLY A 478 -13.32 17.37 -8.74
C GLY A 478 -12.22 18.34 -8.34
N ILE A 479 -11.00 17.86 -8.10
CA ILE A 479 -9.84 18.68 -7.72
C ILE A 479 -9.66 19.89 -8.65
N PRO A 480 -9.63 19.76 -10.00
CA PRO A 480 -9.43 20.91 -10.89
C PRO A 480 -10.51 21.98 -10.73
N VAL A 481 -11.77 21.58 -10.51
CA VAL A 481 -12.91 22.49 -10.41
C VAL A 481 -12.92 23.19 -9.05
N VAL A 482 -12.79 22.44 -7.96
CA VAL A 482 -12.74 23.00 -6.59
C VAL A 482 -11.53 23.94 -6.45
N ALA A 483 -10.35 23.51 -6.92
CA ALA A 483 -9.16 24.34 -6.85
C ALA A 483 -9.31 25.63 -7.67
N SER A 484 -9.94 25.55 -8.86
CA SER A 484 -10.23 26.72 -9.68
C SER A 484 -11.18 27.70 -8.98
N LYS A 485 -12.28 27.20 -8.43
CA LYS A 485 -13.26 28.05 -7.73
C LYS A 485 -12.73 28.62 -6.42
N ALA A 486 -11.92 27.86 -5.69
CA ALA A 486 -11.27 28.37 -4.48
C ALA A 486 -10.12 29.35 -4.78
N TRP A 487 -9.45 29.19 -5.92
CA TRP A 487 -8.44 30.14 -6.39
C TRP A 487 -9.06 31.43 -6.90
N THR A 488 -10.11 31.38 -7.73
CA THR A 488 -10.70 32.59 -8.32
C THR A 488 -11.73 33.28 -7.44
N GLY A 489 -12.35 32.56 -6.51
CA GLY A 489 -13.49 33.04 -5.73
C GLY A 489 -14.60 33.59 -6.64
N GLY A 490 -15.10 34.78 -6.31
CA GLY A 490 -16.08 35.53 -7.09
C GLY A 490 -15.50 36.25 -8.32
N GLY A 491 -14.24 35.97 -8.66
CA GLY A 491 -13.51 36.55 -9.78
C GLY A 491 -13.84 35.90 -11.13
N LEU A 492 -12.84 35.29 -11.77
CA LEU A 492 -13.03 34.64 -13.07
C LEU A 492 -13.91 33.39 -12.95
N SER A 493 -14.90 33.29 -13.85
CA SER A 493 -15.69 32.07 -14.05
C SER A 493 -14.95 31.06 -14.93
N LEU A 494 -15.23 29.78 -14.70
CA LEU A 494 -14.81 28.70 -15.59
C LEU A 494 -15.61 28.78 -16.90
N ASP A 495 -14.94 28.59 -18.04
CA ASP A 495 -15.59 28.51 -19.35
C ASP A 495 -16.17 27.10 -19.56
N GLU A 496 -17.44 26.89 -19.23
CA GLU A 496 -18.08 25.57 -19.29
C GLU A 496 -17.93 24.82 -20.62
N PRO A 497 -18.03 25.46 -21.81
CA PRO A 497 -17.85 24.78 -23.08
C PRO A 497 -16.49 24.09 -23.29
N SER A 498 -15.41 24.62 -22.71
CA SER A 498 -14.05 24.04 -22.82
C SER A 498 -13.62 23.25 -21.58
N LEU A 499 -14.44 23.24 -20.51
CA LEU A 499 -14.04 22.74 -19.20
C LEU A 499 -13.76 21.23 -19.21
N SER A 500 -14.64 20.42 -19.80
CA SER A 500 -14.46 18.95 -19.85
C SER A 500 -13.16 18.58 -20.55
N ASP A 501 -12.93 19.13 -21.75
CA ASP A 501 -11.72 18.86 -22.52
C ASP A 501 -10.45 19.33 -21.79
N SER A 502 -10.54 20.45 -21.05
CA SER A 502 -9.43 20.97 -20.24
C SER A 502 -9.14 20.06 -19.04
N ILE A 503 -10.19 19.56 -18.35
CA ILE A 503 -10.05 18.57 -17.27
C ILE A 503 -9.40 17.31 -17.83
N ASP A 504 -9.91 16.74 -18.92
CA ASP A 504 -9.38 15.49 -19.48
C ASP A 504 -7.90 15.61 -19.88
N LEU A 505 -7.52 16.72 -20.52
CA LEU A 505 -6.13 17.00 -20.88
C LEU A 505 -5.22 17.07 -19.63
N PHE A 506 -5.61 17.87 -18.64
CA PHE A 506 -4.71 18.16 -17.53
C PHE A 506 -4.65 17.06 -16.49
N THR A 507 -5.77 16.41 -16.20
CA THR A 507 -5.81 15.30 -15.24
C THR A 507 -4.97 14.11 -15.75
N SER A 508 -5.01 13.83 -17.06
CA SER A 508 -4.21 12.75 -17.67
C SER A 508 -2.72 13.10 -17.81
N LYS A 509 -2.36 14.38 -17.86
CA LYS A 509 -0.98 14.87 -18.05
C LYS A 509 -0.38 15.62 -16.87
N ALA A 510 -1.00 15.54 -15.68
CA ALA A 510 -0.41 16.08 -14.45
C ALA A 510 0.94 15.40 -14.20
N VAL A 511 1.98 16.21 -14.01
CA VAL A 511 3.40 15.79 -13.95
C VAL A 511 3.84 15.40 -12.55
N GLY A 512 4.92 14.62 -12.45
CA GLY A 512 5.59 14.27 -11.20
C GLY A 512 4.86 13.21 -10.35
N GLN A 513 3.87 12.53 -10.93
CA GLN A 513 3.03 11.50 -10.30
C GLN A 513 2.53 10.49 -11.34
N ASN A 514 2.01 9.32 -10.91
CA ASN A 514 1.45 8.34 -11.83
C ASN A 514 0.17 7.64 -11.32
N LEU A 515 -0.77 8.37 -10.72
CA LEU A 515 -2.03 7.83 -10.19
C LEU A 515 -2.91 7.17 -11.25
N ASP A 516 -2.91 7.66 -12.48
CA ASP A 516 -3.61 7.00 -13.61
C ASP A 516 -2.91 5.71 -14.08
N ARG A 517 -1.73 5.38 -13.51
CA ARG A 517 -0.89 4.23 -13.90
C ARG A 517 -0.77 4.15 -15.42
N ARG A 518 -0.21 5.24 -15.97
CA ARG A 518 -0.10 5.48 -17.41
C ARG A 518 0.84 4.47 -18.03
N LEU A 519 0.30 3.68 -18.94
CA LEU A 519 1.04 2.70 -19.73
C LEU A 519 0.47 2.66 -21.15
N ASP A 520 1.38 2.65 -22.13
CA ASP A 520 1.06 2.50 -23.55
C ASP A 520 0.58 1.08 -23.87
N SER A 521 -0.07 0.92 -25.03
CA SER A 521 -0.47 -0.40 -25.54
C SER A 521 0.74 -1.34 -25.61
N SER A 522 0.54 -2.58 -25.14
CA SER A 522 1.63 -3.49 -24.83
C SER A 522 1.14 -4.93 -24.99
N SER A 523 1.96 -5.79 -25.59
CA SER A 523 1.74 -7.24 -25.71
C SER A 523 2.95 -8.00 -25.19
N TRP A 524 2.72 -9.17 -24.62
CA TRP A 524 3.74 -10.05 -24.06
C TRP A 524 3.26 -11.51 -24.08
N SER A 525 4.18 -12.45 -23.94
CA SER A 525 3.92 -13.89 -23.81
C SER A 525 5.01 -14.52 -22.96
N PHE A 526 4.67 -15.51 -22.14
CA PHE A 526 5.63 -16.29 -21.37
C PHE A 526 5.28 -17.78 -21.41
N ASP A 527 6.31 -18.63 -21.41
CA ASP A 527 6.18 -20.09 -21.36
C ASP A 527 6.41 -20.61 -19.93
N ASP A 528 6.14 -21.89 -19.72
CA ASP A 528 6.07 -22.64 -18.44
C ASP A 528 7.37 -22.71 -17.61
N LYS A 529 8.36 -21.85 -17.88
CA LYS A 529 9.67 -21.84 -17.22
C LYS A 529 9.83 -20.60 -16.36
N SER A 530 9.28 -20.67 -15.14
CA SER A 530 9.51 -19.72 -14.05
C SER A 530 9.15 -18.26 -14.36
N GLU A 531 9.12 -17.43 -13.30
CA GLU A 531 8.68 -16.03 -13.35
C GLU A 531 9.41 -15.20 -14.43
N VAL A 532 8.65 -14.37 -15.15
CA VAL A 532 9.14 -13.38 -16.11
C VAL A 532 8.89 -11.97 -15.57
N ILE A 533 9.92 -11.14 -15.60
CA ILE A 533 9.82 -9.70 -15.31
C ILE A 533 9.43 -8.98 -16.61
N LEU A 534 8.22 -8.44 -16.64
CA LEU A 534 7.71 -7.58 -17.71
C LEU A 534 8.22 -6.15 -17.57
N GLY A 535 8.42 -5.67 -16.33
CA GLY A 535 9.03 -4.38 -16.00
C GLY A 535 8.19 -3.16 -16.39
N LYS A 536 6.85 -3.30 -16.45
CA LYS A 536 5.94 -2.24 -16.89
C LYS A 536 5.09 -1.65 -15.78
N GLY A 537 5.26 -2.09 -14.53
CA GLY A 537 4.44 -1.64 -13.40
C GLY A 537 2.99 -2.07 -13.51
N SER A 538 2.08 -1.11 -13.68
CA SER A 538 0.63 -1.32 -13.64
C SER A 538 -0.09 -0.48 -14.69
N LYS A 539 -1.27 -0.91 -15.12
CA LYS A 539 -2.17 -0.15 -16.00
C LYS A 539 -3.46 0.22 -15.27
N GLY A 540 -3.72 1.52 -15.14
CA GLY A 540 -4.93 2.08 -14.54
C GLY A 540 -6.12 2.08 -15.49
N MET A 541 -7.26 2.62 -15.05
CA MET A 541 -8.59 2.48 -15.67
C MET A 541 -8.65 2.81 -17.18
N ASN A 542 -9.75 2.40 -17.82
CA ASN A 542 -10.04 2.57 -19.24
C ASN A 542 -9.10 1.75 -20.13
N TYR A 543 -9.09 0.44 -19.90
CA TYR A 543 -8.32 -0.52 -20.69
C TYR A 543 -9.06 -1.83 -20.92
N THR A 544 -8.55 -2.60 -21.87
CA THR A 544 -8.91 -3.99 -22.09
C THR A 544 -7.64 -4.84 -21.97
N LEU A 545 -7.70 -5.88 -21.15
CA LEU A 545 -6.65 -6.89 -21.00
C LEU A 545 -7.15 -8.18 -21.62
N GLU A 546 -6.43 -8.69 -22.62
CA GLU A 546 -6.71 -9.95 -23.29
C GLU A 546 -5.61 -10.97 -22.91
N LEU A 547 -6.02 -12.12 -22.36
CA LEU A 547 -5.14 -13.19 -21.93
C LEU A 547 -5.51 -14.50 -22.65
N ASP A 548 -4.54 -15.13 -23.29
CA ASP A 548 -4.64 -16.51 -23.79
C ASP A 548 -3.99 -17.43 -22.76
N ALA A 549 -4.79 -17.91 -21.81
CA ALA A 549 -4.32 -18.73 -20.69
C ALA A 549 -4.33 -20.20 -21.10
N ASN A 550 -3.20 -20.89 -20.88
CA ASN A 550 -3.06 -22.34 -21.07
C ASN A 550 -2.84 -23.10 -19.75
N GLY A 551 -3.07 -22.44 -18.61
CA GLY A 551 -2.90 -22.98 -17.27
C GLY A 551 -3.03 -21.90 -16.18
N PRO A 552 -2.87 -22.27 -14.91
CA PRO A 552 -2.84 -21.33 -13.79
C PRO A 552 -1.73 -20.29 -13.94
N PHE A 553 -2.02 -19.05 -13.55
CA PHE A 553 -1.06 -17.95 -13.64
C PHE A 553 -1.21 -16.98 -12.48
N ILE A 554 -0.14 -16.22 -12.25
CA ILE A 554 -0.14 -15.03 -11.40
C ILE A 554 0.50 -13.89 -12.20
N LEU A 555 -0.22 -12.79 -12.33
CA LEU A 555 0.31 -11.49 -12.75
C LEU A 555 0.41 -10.60 -11.51
N SER A 556 1.54 -9.92 -11.29
CA SER A 556 1.72 -9.06 -10.10
C SER A 556 2.40 -7.74 -10.43
N SER A 557 2.15 -6.76 -9.57
CA SER A 557 2.71 -5.41 -9.56
C SER A 557 2.77 -4.90 -8.11
N SER A 558 3.18 -3.66 -7.90
CA SER A 558 3.09 -3.01 -6.59
C SER A 558 1.66 -2.67 -6.17
N ASP A 559 0.71 -2.57 -7.13
CA ASP A 559 -0.66 -2.15 -6.85
C ASP A 559 -1.61 -3.35 -6.65
N ALA A 560 -1.48 -4.37 -7.49
CA ALA A 560 -2.39 -5.50 -7.50
C ALA A 560 -1.71 -6.80 -7.96
N THR A 561 -2.39 -7.92 -7.70
CA THR A 561 -2.10 -9.25 -8.23
C THR A 561 -3.35 -9.82 -8.88
N LEU A 562 -3.26 -10.42 -10.07
CA LEU A 562 -4.34 -11.18 -10.71
C LEU A 562 -3.92 -12.66 -10.77
N SER A 563 -4.78 -13.55 -10.30
CA SER A 563 -4.50 -14.98 -10.26
C SER A 563 -5.64 -15.81 -10.84
N LEU A 564 -5.27 -16.76 -11.70
CA LEU A 564 -6.07 -17.94 -12.03
C LEU A 564 -5.41 -19.14 -11.36
N VAL A 565 -6.10 -19.79 -10.42
CA VAL A 565 -5.58 -20.94 -9.67
C VAL A 565 -6.19 -22.26 -10.16
N ASP A 566 -5.66 -23.41 -9.70
CA ASP A 566 -5.97 -24.74 -10.24
C ASP A 566 -7.45 -25.15 -10.20
N ASP A 567 -8.23 -24.61 -9.27
CA ASP A 567 -9.67 -24.87 -9.17
C ASP A 567 -10.52 -24.01 -10.13
N GLY A 568 -9.87 -23.19 -10.96
CA GLY A 568 -10.52 -22.28 -11.90
C GLY A 568 -10.94 -20.95 -11.29
N THR A 569 -10.64 -20.67 -10.03
CA THR A 569 -10.95 -19.36 -9.44
C THR A 569 -10.08 -18.28 -10.07
N LEU A 570 -10.72 -17.28 -10.68
CA LEU A 570 -10.09 -16.05 -11.13
C LEU A 570 -10.36 -14.96 -10.09
N SER A 571 -9.33 -14.39 -9.50
CA SER A 571 -9.43 -13.31 -8.52
C SER A 571 -8.31 -12.30 -8.69
N PHE A 572 -8.54 -11.07 -8.25
CA PHE A 572 -7.45 -10.13 -8.05
C PHE A 572 -7.35 -9.71 -6.59
N THR A 573 -6.13 -9.47 -6.12
CA THR A 573 -5.84 -8.95 -4.78
C THR A 573 -5.30 -7.53 -4.90
N SER A 574 -5.83 -6.61 -4.11
CA SER A 574 -5.36 -5.22 -3.99
C SER A 574 -5.46 -4.79 -2.53
N ASP A 575 -4.46 -4.05 -2.05
CA ASP A 575 -4.41 -3.57 -0.65
C ASP A 575 -4.56 -4.67 0.42
N GLY A 576 -4.17 -5.92 0.09
CA GLY A 576 -4.34 -7.08 0.97
C GLY A 576 -5.73 -7.75 0.93
N TRP A 577 -6.66 -7.22 0.12
CA TRP A 577 -8.02 -7.75 -0.03
C TRP A 577 -8.20 -8.47 -1.36
N GLU A 578 -8.82 -9.66 -1.32
CA GLU A 578 -9.10 -10.47 -2.49
C GLU A 578 -10.52 -10.24 -3.02
N TYR A 579 -10.61 -10.06 -4.33
CA TYR A 579 -11.85 -9.82 -5.07
C TYR A 579 -12.05 -10.92 -6.12
N PRO A 580 -12.88 -11.93 -5.85
CA PRO A 580 -13.14 -13.01 -6.79
C PRO A 580 -14.08 -12.57 -7.93
N LEU A 581 -13.94 -13.21 -9.09
CA LEU A 581 -14.89 -13.08 -10.20
C LEU A 581 -16.24 -13.68 -9.79
N ARG A 582 -17.32 -12.90 -9.92
CA ARG A 582 -18.68 -13.30 -9.54
C ARG A 582 -19.65 -13.17 -10.71
N SER A 583 -20.60 -14.10 -10.76
CA SER A 583 -21.62 -14.18 -11.80
C SER A 583 -22.67 -13.08 -11.65
N ILE A 584 -22.84 -12.29 -12.70
CA ILE A 584 -23.85 -11.23 -12.78
C ILE A 584 -24.54 -11.22 -14.15
N ASP A 585 -25.74 -10.63 -14.22
CA ASP A 585 -26.36 -10.29 -15.51
C ASP A 585 -25.61 -9.12 -16.17
N GLU A 586 -25.39 -9.18 -17.48
CA GLU A 586 -24.61 -8.17 -18.20
C GLU A 586 -25.24 -6.77 -18.13
N ALA A 587 -26.57 -6.69 -18.00
CA ALA A 587 -27.29 -5.42 -17.94
C ALA A 587 -27.39 -4.85 -16.51
N ASP A 588 -27.02 -5.62 -15.48
CA ASP A 588 -27.09 -5.18 -14.08
C ASP A 588 -25.93 -4.23 -13.74
N GLY A 589 -26.17 -3.33 -12.77
CA GLY A 589 -25.14 -2.40 -12.28
C GLY A 589 -25.02 -1.09 -13.05
N PHE A 590 -25.96 -0.76 -13.96
CA PHE A 590 -25.95 0.51 -14.69
C PHE A 590 -27.08 1.45 -14.24
N ASP A 591 -27.34 1.54 -12.94
CA ASP A 591 -28.18 2.62 -12.40
C ASP A 591 -27.42 3.95 -12.55
N PRO A 592 -27.93 4.93 -13.33
CA PRO A 592 -27.28 6.24 -13.47
C PRO A 592 -27.09 6.99 -12.15
N SER A 593 -27.88 6.63 -11.12
CA SER A 593 -27.83 7.22 -9.78
C SER A 593 -26.79 6.54 -8.89
N TYR A 594 -26.42 5.28 -9.17
CA TYR A 594 -25.45 4.48 -8.41
C TYR A 594 -24.61 3.63 -9.36
N PRO A 595 -23.65 4.23 -10.08
CA PRO A 595 -22.93 3.54 -11.14
C PRO A 595 -22.19 2.31 -10.59
N GLY A 596 -22.44 1.18 -11.23
CA GLY A 596 -21.86 -0.13 -10.92
C GLY A 596 -22.48 -0.86 -9.72
N ARG A 597 -23.49 -0.31 -9.03
CA ARG A 597 -24.10 -0.95 -7.87
C ARG A 597 -25.26 -1.87 -8.22
N ILE A 598 -25.36 -3.02 -7.54
CA ILE A 598 -26.48 -3.97 -7.67
C ILE A 598 -27.11 -4.22 -6.29
N TRP A 599 -28.38 -3.85 -6.12
CA TRP A 599 -29.11 -4.09 -4.87
C TRP A 599 -29.57 -5.55 -4.78
N THR A 600 -29.40 -6.18 -3.61
CA THR A 600 -29.75 -7.61 -3.41
C THR A 600 -31.24 -7.92 -3.58
N ASN A 601 -32.11 -6.91 -3.55
CA ASN A 601 -33.55 -7.04 -3.71
C ASN A 601 -34.06 -6.75 -5.14
N GLN A 602 -33.17 -6.43 -6.10
CA GLN A 602 -33.55 -5.98 -7.44
C GLN A 602 -32.86 -6.71 -8.60
N THR A 603 -32.19 -7.84 -8.35
CA THR A 603 -31.32 -8.47 -9.36
C THR A 603 -31.64 -9.94 -9.64
N THR A 604 -31.41 -10.36 -10.88
CA THR A 604 -31.36 -11.76 -11.31
C THR A 604 -29.95 -12.37 -11.20
N SER A 605 -28.95 -11.56 -10.84
CA SER A 605 -27.56 -11.97 -10.62
C SER A 605 -27.44 -12.90 -9.42
N THR A 606 -26.60 -13.94 -9.53
CA THR A 606 -26.38 -14.90 -8.44
C THR A 606 -25.29 -14.46 -7.47
N HIS A 607 -24.31 -13.68 -7.96
CA HIS A 607 -23.10 -13.26 -7.24
C HIS A 607 -22.25 -14.43 -6.70
N GLU A 608 -22.48 -15.64 -7.18
CA GLU A 608 -21.65 -16.81 -6.88
C GLU A 608 -20.30 -16.71 -7.61
N VAL A 609 -19.25 -17.31 -7.03
CA VAL A 609 -17.92 -17.33 -7.64
C VAL A 609 -17.96 -18.12 -8.96
N VAL A 610 -17.35 -17.56 -9.99
CA VAL A 610 -17.24 -18.18 -11.32
C VAL A 610 -15.94 -18.97 -11.41
N HIS A 611 -16.02 -20.23 -11.82
CA HIS A 611 -14.86 -21.05 -12.15
C HIS A 611 -14.57 -20.99 -13.65
N VAL A 612 -13.43 -20.41 -13.99
CA VAL A 612 -12.92 -20.23 -15.36
C VAL A 612 -12.11 -21.45 -15.77
N PRO A 613 -12.27 -22.00 -16.99
CA PRO A 613 -11.41 -23.06 -17.49
C PRO A 613 -9.94 -22.64 -17.52
N LEU A 614 -9.03 -23.52 -17.07
CA LEU A 614 -7.59 -23.27 -17.05
C LEU A 614 -7.01 -22.99 -18.43
N GLN A 615 -7.63 -23.53 -19.47
CA GLN A 615 -7.34 -23.20 -20.86
C GLN A 615 -8.50 -22.39 -21.42
N SER A 616 -8.32 -21.08 -21.57
CA SER A 616 -9.36 -20.16 -22.04
C SER A 616 -8.79 -18.83 -22.52
N ASN A 617 -9.55 -18.15 -23.38
CA ASN A 617 -9.32 -16.74 -23.69
C ASN A 617 -10.09 -15.88 -22.68
N ILE A 618 -9.37 -15.12 -21.86
CA ILE A 618 -9.93 -14.24 -20.83
C ILE A 618 -9.79 -12.80 -21.30
N THR A 619 -10.91 -12.09 -21.44
CA THR A 619 -10.93 -10.66 -21.73
C THR A 619 -11.47 -9.91 -20.50
N ILE A 620 -10.68 -8.97 -19.98
CA ILE A 620 -11.07 -8.11 -18.85
C ILE A 620 -11.15 -6.67 -19.36
N SER A 621 -12.34 -6.09 -19.37
CA SER A 621 -12.54 -4.67 -19.68
C SER A 621 -12.78 -3.90 -18.40
N THR A 622 -12.07 -2.79 -18.22
CA THR A 622 -12.11 -2.00 -17.00
C THR A 622 -12.33 -0.53 -17.28
N ASP A 623 -13.29 0.07 -16.57
CA ASP A 623 -13.53 1.51 -16.54
C ASP A 623 -14.02 1.97 -15.14
N VAL A 624 -14.01 3.29 -14.90
CA VAL A 624 -14.35 3.89 -13.59
C VAL A 624 -15.81 3.63 -13.18
N ILE A 625 -16.71 3.44 -14.14
CA ILE A 625 -18.16 3.38 -13.91
C ILE A 625 -18.62 1.92 -13.75
N GLY A 626 -18.34 1.09 -14.77
CA GLY A 626 -18.73 -0.33 -14.82
C GLY A 626 -17.80 -1.25 -14.02
N GLY A 627 -16.64 -0.75 -13.58
CA GLY A 627 -15.61 -1.55 -12.93
C GLY A 627 -15.04 -2.58 -13.90
N SER A 628 -14.77 -3.79 -13.38
CA SER A 628 -13.93 -4.77 -14.08
C SER A 628 -14.74 -5.97 -14.55
N ARG A 629 -15.11 -5.97 -15.82
CA ARG A 629 -16.01 -6.93 -16.47
C ARG A 629 -15.21 -7.99 -17.20
N VAL A 630 -15.66 -9.25 -17.14
CA VAL A 630 -14.90 -10.40 -17.63
C VAL A 630 -15.71 -11.23 -18.63
N TRP A 631 -15.06 -11.55 -19.75
CA TRP A 631 -15.52 -12.51 -20.75
C TRP A 631 -14.55 -13.68 -20.81
N VAL A 632 -15.09 -14.88 -20.99
CA VAL A 632 -14.33 -16.13 -21.16
C VAL A 632 -14.78 -16.77 -22.46
N ASP A 633 -13.84 -16.99 -23.36
CA ASP A 633 -14.07 -17.54 -24.71
C ASP A 633 -15.15 -16.76 -25.51
N GLY A 634 -15.23 -15.45 -25.28
CA GLY A 634 -16.15 -14.53 -25.95
C GLY A 634 -17.52 -14.36 -25.26
N GLU A 635 -17.82 -15.15 -24.23
CA GLU A 635 -19.07 -15.08 -23.48
C GLU A 635 -18.89 -14.27 -22.19
N PHE A 636 -19.84 -13.38 -21.88
CA PHE A 636 -19.81 -12.62 -20.63
C PHE A 636 -20.08 -13.55 -19.45
N VAL A 637 -19.20 -13.56 -18.46
CA VAL A 637 -19.31 -14.46 -17.30
C VAL A 637 -19.51 -13.74 -15.98
N GLY A 638 -19.19 -12.45 -15.90
CA GLY A 638 -19.38 -11.68 -14.68
C GLY A 638 -18.43 -10.50 -14.52
N ARG A 639 -18.24 -10.08 -13.27
CA ARG A 639 -17.31 -9.00 -12.89
C ARG A 639 -16.68 -9.26 -11.52
N PHE A 640 -15.59 -8.57 -11.21
CA PHE A 640 -15.05 -8.55 -9.86
C PHE A 640 -15.90 -7.64 -8.95
N GLU A 641 -16.35 -8.15 -7.80
CA GLU A 641 -17.24 -7.43 -6.89
C GLU A 641 -16.88 -7.62 -5.43
N VAL A 642 -17.28 -6.61 -4.63
CA VAL A 642 -17.31 -6.67 -3.17
C VAL A 642 -18.75 -6.55 -2.67
N PHE A 643 -19.03 -7.22 -1.55
CA PHE A 643 -20.29 -7.05 -0.86
C PHE A 643 -20.24 -5.79 0.02
N VAL A 644 -21.22 -4.91 -0.14
CA VAL A 644 -21.34 -3.68 0.64
C VAL A 644 -22.53 -3.81 1.58
N TYR A 645 -22.25 -3.71 2.87
CA TYR A 645 -23.26 -3.77 3.92
C TYR A 645 -24.12 -2.51 3.94
N GLY A 646 -25.42 -2.71 4.10
CA GLY A 646 -26.39 -1.63 4.16
C GLY A 646 -26.24 -0.79 5.43
N GLY A 647 -26.25 0.53 5.29
CA GLY A 647 -26.34 1.49 6.38
C GLY A 647 -27.74 1.58 7.00
N LYS A 648 -28.15 2.79 7.41
CA LYS A 648 -29.47 3.06 8.03
C LYS A 648 -30.67 2.64 7.17
N ASN A 649 -30.46 2.39 5.88
CA ASN A 649 -31.47 1.92 4.93
C ASN A 649 -31.68 0.39 4.93
N GLN A 650 -30.82 -0.36 5.64
CA GLN A 650 -30.86 -1.83 5.79
C GLN A 650 -30.80 -2.63 4.47
N LEU A 651 -30.52 -1.99 3.34
CA LEU A 651 -30.43 -2.64 2.03
C LEU A 651 -28.99 -3.00 1.70
N PHE A 652 -28.73 -4.28 1.48
CA PHE A 652 -27.44 -4.78 1.04
C PHE A 652 -27.25 -4.61 -0.47
N SER A 653 -26.00 -4.56 -0.90
CA SER A 653 -25.67 -4.48 -2.32
C SER A 653 -24.33 -5.09 -2.66
N TRP A 654 -24.12 -5.40 -3.93
CA TRP A 654 -22.83 -5.69 -4.50
C TRP A 654 -22.32 -4.48 -5.29
N SER A 655 -21.03 -4.21 -5.19
CA SER A 655 -20.38 -3.14 -5.94
C SER A 655 -19.24 -3.68 -6.78
N GLN A 656 -19.12 -3.15 -7.98
CA GLN A 656 -18.01 -3.36 -8.88
C GLN A 656 -16.69 -2.92 -8.26
N MET A 657 -15.62 -3.65 -8.56
CA MET A 657 -14.27 -3.26 -8.17
C MET A 657 -13.48 -2.73 -9.37
N ALA A 658 -12.64 -1.72 -9.10
CA ALA A 658 -11.74 -1.13 -10.07
C ALA A 658 -10.41 -1.91 -10.08
N PHE A 659 -10.21 -2.77 -11.08
CA PHE A 659 -9.01 -3.59 -11.23
C PHE A 659 -7.92 -2.79 -11.93
N VAL A 660 -6.72 -2.78 -11.36
CA VAL A 660 -5.53 -2.19 -11.98
C VAL A 660 -4.69 -3.33 -12.50
N ALA A 661 -4.51 -3.41 -13.82
CA ALA A 661 -3.85 -4.56 -14.44
C ALA A 661 -2.37 -4.60 -14.03
N PRO A 662 -1.92 -5.68 -13.37
CA PRO A 662 -0.53 -5.85 -13.02
C PRO A 662 0.29 -6.27 -14.23
N MET A 663 1.34 -5.51 -14.51
CA MET A 663 2.20 -5.64 -15.70
C MET A 663 3.69 -5.63 -15.33
N GLU A 664 4.03 -5.95 -14.08
CA GLU A 664 5.42 -5.97 -13.60
C GLU A 664 6.02 -7.36 -13.73
N ARG A 665 5.30 -8.37 -13.26
CA ARG A 665 5.73 -9.77 -13.25
C ARG A 665 4.61 -10.69 -13.68
N ALA A 666 5.00 -11.75 -14.36
CA ALA A 666 4.13 -12.83 -14.79
C ALA A 666 4.75 -14.16 -14.38
N LYS A 667 3.95 -15.09 -13.86
CA LYS A 667 4.43 -16.39 -13.38
C LYS A 667 3.39 -17.47 -13.69
N SER A 668 3.78 -18.61 -14.25
CA SER A 668 2.95 -19.82 -14.19
C SER A 668 2.94 -20.29 -12.74
N ASN A 669 1.76 -20.36 -12.13
CA ASN A 669 1.69 -20.56 -10.68
C ASN A 669 2.22 -21.96 -10.33
N VAL A 670 3.31 -22.02 -9.55
CA VAL A 670 3.67 -23.24 -8.81
C VAL A 670 2.87 -23.16 -7.51
N THR A 671 1.63 -23.62 -7.55
CA THR A 671 0.82 -23.88 -6.37
C THR A 671 1.44 -25.02 -5.56
N ALA A 672 1.18 -25.00 -4.25
CA ALA A 672 1.41 -26.17 -3.43
C ALA A 672 0.68 -27.38 -4.05
N PRO A 673 1.28 -28.58 -4.06
CA PRO A 673 0.61 -29.79 -4.51
C PRO A 673 -0.80 -29.91 -3.93
N PRO A 674 -1.83 -30.18 -4.75
CA PRO A 674 -3.18 -30.40 -4.26
C PRO A 674 -3.25 -31.64 -3.37
N VAL A 675 -4.26 -31.73 -2.51
CA VAL A 675 -4.50 -32.90 -1.65
C VAL A 675 -4.59 -34.18 -2.51
N GLY A 676 -3.83 -35.21 -2.15
CA GLY A 676 -3.73 -36.46 -2.89
C GLY A 676 -2.79 -36.42 -4.09
N TRP A 677 -1.92 -35.42 -4.20
CA TRP A 677 -0.89 -35.35 -5.24
C TRP A 677 0.22 -36.38 -5.00
N VAL A 678 0.51 -37.18 -6.03
CA VAL A 678 1.63 -38.12 -6.02
C VAL A 678 2.83 -37.46 -6.67
N GLN A 679 3.93 -37.33 -5.94
CA GLN A 679 5.16 -36.80 -6.51
C GLN A 679 5.62 -37.66 -7.69
N PRO A 680 5.78 -37.08 -8.90
CA PRO A 680 6.35 -37.80 -10.03
C PRO A 680 7.83 -38.07 -9.75
N ASP A 681 8.31 -39.23 -10.22
CA ASP A 681 9.73 -39.58 -10.16
C ASP A 681 10.56 -38.54 -10.92
N ASN A 682 11.35 -37.76 -10.19
CA ASN A 682 12.12 -36.63 -10.70
C ASN A 682 13.49 -36.56 -10.01
N ASN A 683 14.56 -36.56 -10.80
CA ASN A 683 15.94 -36.41 -10.32
C ASN A 683 16.48 -34.97 -10.47
N ASN A 684 15.67 -34.01 -10.89
CA ASN A 684 16.05 -32.61 -10.94
C ASN A 684 15.72 -31.92 -9.61
N THR A 685 16.65 -31.99 -8.67
CA THR A 685 16.52 -31.40 -7.32
C THR A 685 17.63 -30.40 -7.02
N ALA A 686 17.55 -29.72 -5.86
CA ALA A 686 18.61 -28.83 -5.39
C ALA A 686 19.95 -29.54 -5.16
N SER A 687 19.96 -30.85 -4.91
CA SER A 687 21.17 -31.68 -4.81
C SER A 687 21.73 -32.13 -6.17
N GLY A 688 21.10 -31.72 -7.28
CA GLY A 688 21.57 -32.05 -8.64
C GLY A 688 21.28 -33.46 -9.14
N GLY A 689 20.44 -34.19 -8.43
CA GLY A 689 20.11 -35.59 -8.68
C GLY A 689 18.98 -36.04 -7.77
N TYR A 690 18.92 -37.35 -7.50
CA TYR A 690 17.98 -37.86 -6.50
C TYR A 690 18.39 -37.48 -5.07
N THR A 691 17.39 -37.15 -4.24
CA THR A 691 17.58 -36.95 -2.79
C THR A 691 17.49 -38.29 -2.05
N TRP A 692 18.00 -38.35 -0.81
CA TRP A 692 18.04 -39.57 0.00
C TRP A 692 16.69 -40.32 0.08
N GLY A 693 15.57 -39.60 0.15
CA GLY A 693 14.23 -40.19 0.18
C GLY A 693 13.89 -40.99 -1.08
N HIS A 694 14.34 -40.55 -2.26
CA HIS A 694 14.14 -41.27 -3.51
C HIS A 694 14.92 -42.59 -3.55
N TYR A 695 16.15 -42.60 -3.03
CA TYR A 695 16.94 -43.83 -2.92
C TYR A 695 16.29 -44.87 -1.98
N ILE A 696 15.63 -44.42 -0.92
CA ILE A 696 14.82 -45.30 -0.07
C ILE A 696 13.61 -45.82 -0.84
N ALA A 697 12.89 -44.95 -1.55
CA ALA A 697 11.72 -45.33 -2.35
C ALA A 697 12.07 -46.42 -3.39
N ALA A 698 13.26 -46.32 -4.00
CA ALA A 698 13.79 -47.31 -4.94
C ALA A 698 13.97 -48.73 -4.34
N THR A 699 13.95 -48.87 -3.01
CA THR A 699 13.96 -50.19 -2.32
C THR A 699 12.57 -50.86 -2.25
N GLY A 700 11.52 -50.18 -2.75
CA GLY A 700 10.15 -50.68 -2.77
C GLY A 700 9.25 -50.14 -1.65
N VAL A 701 9.69 -49.10 -0.93
CA VAL A 701 8.93 -48.40 0.11
C VAL A 701 8.15 -47.25 -0.52
N ASN A 702 6.90 -47.01 -0.08
CA ASN A 702 6.14 -45.84 -0.49
C ASN A 702 6.75 -44.56 0.12
N LEU A 703 7.04 -43.56 -0.72
CA LEU A 703 7.50 -42.24 -0.28
C LEU A 703 6.37 -41.23 -0.39
N TYR A 704 6.06 -40.58 0.73
CA TYR A 704 5.16 -39.42 0.78
C TYR A 704 5.99 -38.21 1.22
N ASN A 705 6.31 -37.35 0.26
CA ASN A 705 7.25 -36.25 0.46
C ASN A 705 6.51 -34.93 0.63
N TYR A 706 6.64 -34.33 1.80
CA TYR A 706 6.08 -33.02 2.12
C TYR A 706 7.16 -31.93 2.23
N ALA A 707 8.44 -32.30 2.10
CA ALA A 707 9.55 -31.36 2.30
C ALA A 707 9.63 -30.34 1.17
N VAL A 708 9.69 -29.06 1.52
CA VAL A 708 9.82 -27.97 0.56
C VAL A 708 11.24 -27.39 0.58
N SER A 709 11.89 -27.35 -0.59
CA SER A 709 13.21 -26.73 -0.73
C SER A 709 13.14 -25.25 -0.34
N GLY A 710 13.89 -24.88 0.69
CA GLY A 710 13.93 -23.53 1.22
C GLY A 710 13.07 -23.30 2.45
N ALA A 711 12.25 -24.26 2.87
CA ALA A 711 11.42 -24.19 4.07
C ALA A 711 12.25 -23.94 5.34
N SER A 712 11.69 -23.15 6.26
CA SER A 712 12.07 -23.12 7.66
C SER A 712 11.10 -23.95 8.49
N CYS A 713 11.41 -24.19 9.77
CA CYS A 713 10.48 -24.90 10.64
C CYS A 713 9.15 -24.13 10.80
N SER A 714 9.23 -22.82 11.02
CA SER A 714 8.05 -21.95 11.04
C SER A 714 8.39 -20.55 10.58
N ASN A 715 7.52 -20.00 9.74
CA ASN A 715 7.59 -18.61 9.31
C ASN A 715 7.35 -17.61 10.45
N LYS A 716 6.79 -18.05 11.59
CA LYS A 716 6.66 -17.23 12.79
C LYS A 716 7.97 -17.11 13.57
N ILE A 717 8.95 -17.97 13.27
CA ILE A 717 10.25 -18.00 13.94
C ILE A 717 11.32 -17.43 13.01
N THR A 718 11.44 -18.02 11.83
CA THR A 718 12.44 -17.70 10.81
C THR A 718 11.70 -17.48 9.49
N PRO A 719 11.01 -16.33 9.34
CA PRO A 719 10.27 -16.01 8.12
C PRO A 719 11.22 -15.95 6.94
N ARG A 720 10.93 -16.72 5.90
CA ARG A 720 11.78 -16.75 4.72
C ARG A 720 11.02 -16.25 3.51
N ALA A 721 11.39 -15.07 3.06
CA ALA A 721 10.80 -14.46 1.88
C ALA A 721 11.23 -15.17 0.59
N TYR A 722 10.26 -15.38 -0.29
CA TYR A 722 10.43 -15.67 -1.70
C TYR A 722 9.63 -14.62 -2.47
N TYR A 723 10.32 -13.57 -2.93
CA TYR A 723 9.70 -12.37 -3.49
C TYR A 723 8.72 -11.69 -2.50
N ASN A 724 7.42 -11.68 -2.83
CA ASN A 724 6.36 -11.04 -2.05
C ASN A 724 5.55 -12.02 -1.19
N SER A 725 5.98 -13.28 -1.08
CA SER A 725 5.36 -14.29 -0.22
C SER A 725 6.41 -15.02 0.62
N LEU A 726 5.98 -15.83 1.57
CA LEU A 726 6.87 -16.66 2.38
C LEU A 726 7.00 -18.06 1.78
N PHE A 727 8.18 -18.68 1.90
CA PHE A 727 8.35 -20.10 1.60
C PHE A 727 7.37 -20.92 2.46
N PRO A 728 6.75 -21.98 1.91
CA PRO A 728 5.95 -22.91 2.71
C PRO A 728 6.84 -23.58 3.78
N SER A 729 6.50 -23.42 5.05
CA SER A 729 7.24 -23.91 6.21
C SER A 729 6.66 -25.22 6.74
N VAL A 730 7.39 -25.88 7.64
CA VAL A 730 6.96 -27.17 8.24
C VAL A 730 5.61 -27.03 8.95
N LEU A 731 5.48 -26.07 9.87
CA LEU A 731 4.26 -25.92 10.67
C LEU A 731 3.09 -25.28 9.92
N GLU A 732 3.36 -24.32 9.03
CA GLU A 732 2.30 -23.60 8.34
C GLU A 732 1.85 -24.28 7.03
N TYR A 733 2.63 -25.23 6.49
CA TYR A 733 2.28 -25.94 5.25
C TYR A 733 2.47 -27.46 5.30
N GLU A 734 3.69 -27.95 5.58
CA GLU A 734 4.01 -29.38 5.36
C GLU A 734 3.16 -30.31 6.25
N ILE A 735 2.97 -29.95 7.52
CA ILE A 735 2.11 -30.69 8.45
C ILE A 735 0.64 -30.61 8.06
N PRO A 736 0.03 -29.43 7.81
CA PRO A 736 -1.32 -29.34 7.26
C PRO A 736 -1.55 -30.19 5.99
N ALA A 737 -0.60 -30.19 5.06
CA ALA A 737 -0.68 -30.98 3.83
C ALA A 737 -0.72 -32.49 4.13
N TYR A 738 0.18 -32.98 4.99
CA TYR A 738 0.16 -34.36 5.47
C TYR A 738 -1.16 -34.73 6.15
N LEU A 739 -1.70 -33.86 7.02
CA LEU A 739 -2.96 -34.12 7.71
C LEU A 739 -4.13 -34.20 6.73
N ALA A 740 -4.17 -33.34 5.71
CA ALA A 740 -5.16 -33.39 4.65
C ALA A 740 -5.08 -34.72 3.87
N ASP A 741 -3.88 -35.12 3.45
CA ASP A 741 -3.63 -36.37 2.72
C ASP A 741 -4.00 -37.63 3.54
N SER A 742 -3.73 -37.62 4.84
CA SER A 742 -4.10 -38.73 5.73
C SER A 742 -5.61 -38.94 5.82
N ASN A 743 -6.38 -37.86 5.67
CA ASN A 743 -7.83 -37.90 5.65
C ASN A 743 -8.40 -38.15 4.26
N TYR A 744 -7.62 -37.92 3.20
CA TYR A 744 -8.05 -37.99 1.83
C TYR A 744 -8.34 -39.42 1.32
N THR A 745 -9.44 -39.55 0.59
CA THR A 745 -9.85 -40.74 -0.15
C THR A 745 -10.01 -40.34 -1.61
N THR A 746 -9.35 -41.06 -2.52
CA THR A 746 -9.43 -40.80 -3.95
C THR A 746 -10.86 -41.00 -4.47
N PRO A 747 -11.22 -40.42 -5.63
CA PRO A 747 -12.54 -40.63 -6.24
C PRO A 747 -12.88 -42.10 -6.51
N SER A 748 -11.87 -42.97 -6.62
CA SER A 748 -12.04 -44.42 -6.77
C SER A 748 -12.29 -45.16 -5.45
N GLY A 749 -12.41 -44.44 -4.32
CA GLY A 749 -12.71 -44.97 -3.00
C GLY A 749 -11.50 -45.50 -2.22
N HIS A 750 -10.27 -45.22 -2.68
CA HIS A 750 -9.05 -45.70 -2.01
C HIS A 750 -8.47 -44.61 -1.11
N LYS A 751 -8.07 -44.95 0.12
CA LYS A 751 -7.30 -44.03 0.96
C LYS A 751 -5.98 -43.68 0.29
N PHE A 752 -5.59 -42.41 0.34
CA PHE A 752 -4.36 -41.94 -0.32
C PHE A 752 -3.10 -42.41 0.42
N LEU A 753 -3.05 -42.16 1.73
CA LEU A 753 -2.09 -42.83 2.61
C LEU A 753 -2.58 -44.25 2.89
N THR A 754 -1.95 -45.22 2.26
CA THR A 754 -2.37 -46.63 2.30
C THR A 754 -1.65 -47.46 3.36
N THR A 755 -0.48 -47.01 3.81
CA THR A 755 0.35 -47.73 4.77
C THR A 755 -0.15 -47.50 6.20
N PRO A 756 -0.36 -48.57 7.00
CA PRO A 756 -0.70 -48.43 8.41
C PRO A 756 0.33 -47.59 9.19
N PRO A 757 -0.08 -46.80 10.20
CA PRO A 757 0.86 -45.99 10.98
C PRO A 757 1.93 -46.81 11.71
N ASP A 758 1.68 -48.09 11.99
CA ASP A 758 2.63 -49.03 12.59
C ASP A 758 3.62 -49.66 11.59
N GLU A 759 3.41 -49.44 10.30
CA GLU A 759 4.32 -49.79 9.20
C GLU A 759 4.95 -48.54 8.53
N THR A 760 4.75 -47.36 9.14
CA THR A 760 5.19 -46.07 8.58
C THR A 760 6.23 -45.39 9.46
N VAL A 761 7.32 -44.93 8.83
CA VAL A 761 8.36 -44.11 9.48
C VAL A 761 8.17 -42.65 9.08
N TYR A 762 8.14 -41.76 10.08
CA TYR A 762 8.02 -40.32 9.90
C TYR A 762 9.38 -39.66 10.15
N SER A 763 9.94 -39.00 9.14
CA SER A 763 11.26 -38.38 9.22
C SER A 763 11.18 -36.87 9.09
N ILE A 764 11.99 -36.16 9.86
CA ILE A 764 12.17 -34.70 9.73
C ILE A 764 13.66 -34.36 9.73
N TRP A 765 14.09 -33.60 8.71
CA TRP A 765 15.45 -33.05 8.58
C TRP A 765 15.35 -31.58 8.20
N ILE A 766 15.45 -30.70 9.20
CA ILE A 766 15.26 -29.26 9.05
C ILE A 766 16.30 -28.52 9.89
N GLY A 767 16.69 -27.31 9.48
CA GLY A 767 17.64 -26.48 10.24
C GLY A 767 18.61 -25.65 9.40
N THR A 768 18.91 -26.06 8.17
CA THR A 768 19.82 -25.30 7.29
C THR A 768 19.31 -23.88 7.02
N ASN A 769 18.01 -23.75 6.80
CA ASN A 769 17.37 -22.46 6.51
C ASN A 769 17.03 -21.68 7.79
N ASP A 770 16.84 -22.37 8.91
CA ASP A 770 16.60 -21.75 10.22
C ASP A 770 17.89 -21.15 10.80
N LEU A 771 19.04 -21.79 10.57
CA LEU A 771 20.33 -21.29 11.04
C LEU A 771 21.03 -20.38 10.04
N GLY A 772 20.72 -20.53 8.75
CA GLY A 772 21.45 -19.91 7.65
C GLY A 772 21.17 -18.43 7.38
N ASN A 773 21.60 -17.96 6.21
CA ASN A 773 21.40 -16.57 5.76
C ASN A 773 19.92 -16.13 5.86
N ASN A 774 19.69 -14.89 6.30
CA ASN A 774 18.38 -14.32 6.67
C ASN A 774 17.69 -15.05 7.83
N ALA A 775 18.47 -15.68 8.72
CA ALA A 775 17.97 -16.35 9.92
C ALA A 775 18.96 -16.18 11.10
N PHE A 776 19.17 -17.19 11.95
CA PHE A 776 19.95 -17.02 13.19
C PHE A 776 21.42 -16.61 13.00
N ILE A 777 22.07 -16.94 11.88
CA ILE A 777 23.46 -16.51 11.65
C ILE A 777 23.59 -15.00 11.39
N THR A 778 22.52 -14.37 10.87
CA THR A 778 22.45 -12.93 10.56
C THR A 778 21.57 -12.16 11.52
N ASP A 779 21.11 -12.78 12.61
CA ASP A 779 20.17 -12.19 13.58
C ASP A 779 18.87 -11.68 12.94
N SER A 780 18.40 -12.38 11.89
CA SER A 780 17.25 -11.96 11.08
C SER A 780 15.96 -12.73 11.36
N GLN A 781 15.98 -13.65 12.33
CA GLN A 781 14.77 -14.28 12.85
C GLN A 781 13.79 -13.25 13.42
N THR A 782 12.51 -13.62 13.60
CA THR A 782 11.51 -12.76 14.26
C THR A 782 12.00 -12.28 15.62
N THR A 783 11.74 -11.02 15.95
CA THR A 783 12.13 -10.41 17.23
C THR A 783 11.72 -11.29 18.42
N ASN A 784 12.62 -11.43 19.40
CA ASN A 784 12.47 -12.27 20.61
C ASN A 784 12.44 -13.79 20.37
N LYS A 785 12.71 -14.29 19.15
CA LYS A 785 12.87 -15.73 18.91
C LYS A 785 14.31 -16.18 19.09
N THR A 786 14.45 -17.41 19.59
CA THR A 786 15.71 -18.03 20.00
C THR A 786 15.84 -19.45 19.43
N ILE A 787 17.04 -20.03 19.48
CA ILE A 787 17.27 -21.42 19.05
C ILE A 787 16.29 -22.41 19.70
N PRO A 788 15.99 -22.32 21.02
CA PRO A 788 14.94 -23.13 21.64
C PRO A 788 13.55 -23.03 21.02
N ASP A 789 13.15 -21.85 20.50
CA ASP A 789 11.87 -21.71 19.79
C ASP A 789 11.87 -22.55 18.50
N TYR A 790 12.98 -22.50 17.74
CA TYR A 790 13.16 -23.32 16.54
C TYR A 790 13.15 -24.82 16.86
N THR A 791 13.91 -25.28 17.85
CA THR A 791 13.89 -26.70 18.22
C THR A 791 12.54 -27.12 18.79
N GLY A 792 11.85 -26.22 19.51
CA GLY A 792 10.48 -26.44 19.98
C GLY A 792 9.47 -26.62 18.85
N CYS A 793 9.63 -25.89 17.74
CA CYS A 793 8.83 -26.03 16.54
C CYS A 793 8.90 -27.44 15.93
N ILE A 794 10.08 -28.08 15.94
CA ILE A 794 10.25 -29.47 15.48
C ILE A 794 9.36 -30.41 16.29
N TYR A 795 9.38 -30.31 17.63
CA TYR A 795 8.52 -31.16 18.47
C TYR A 795 7.04 -30.84 18.31
N ALA A 796 6.66 -29.58 18.07
CA ALA A 796 5.29 -29.21 17.76
C ALA A 796 4.79 -29.84 16.44
N ALA A 797 5.67 -29.98 15.44
CA ALA A 797 5.36 -30.71 14.21
C ALA A 797 5.15 -32.21 14.50
N LEU A 798 6.07 -32.82 15.27
CA LEU A 798 5.99 -34.22 15.66
C LEU A 798 4.75 -34.54 16.52
N ASP A 799 4.32 -33.62 17.38
CA ASP A 799 3.08 -33.75 18.15
C ASP A 799 1.86 -33.95 17.24
N GLN A 800 1.76 -33.15 16.17
CA GLN A 800 0.64 -33.24 15.23
C GLN A 800 0.63 -34.58 14.48
N VAL A 801 1.81 -35.06 14.07
CA VAL A 801 1.94 -36.38 13.43
C VAL A 801 1.62 -37.51 14.41
N TYR A 802 2.08 -37.43 15.65
CA TYR A 802 1.77 -38.41 16.70
C TYR A 802 0.28 -38.45 17.05
N SER A 803 -0.36 -37.29 17.18
CA SER A 803 -1.81 -37.15 17.38
C SER A 803 -2.61 -37.74 16.21
N ASN A 804 -2.07 -37.69 15.00
CA ASN A 804 -2.66 -38.32 13.81
C ASN A 804 -2.38 -39.83 13.70
N GLY A 805 -1.70 -40.42 14.69
CA GLY A 805 -1.47 -41.86 14.79
C GLY A 805 -0.04 -42.31 14.51
N GLY A 806 0.88 -41.42 14.14
CA GLY A 806 2.28 -41.78 13.88
C GLY A 806 2.98 -42.38 15.11
N ARG A 807 3.78 -43.44 14.91
CA ARG A 807 4.45 -44.16 16.01
C ARG A 807 5.94 -44.39 15.84
N TYR A 808 6.52 -44.28 14.65
CA TYR A 808 7.95 -44.47 14.42
C TYR A 808 8.55 -43.19 13.86
N PHE A 809 9.38 -42.50 14.66
CA PHE A 809 9.93 -41.19 14.32
C PHE A 809 11.44 -41.25 14.17
N ILE A 810 11.96 -40.65 13.09
CA ILE A 810 13.39 -40.43 12.89
C ILE A 810 13.65 -38.93 12.78
N LEU A 811 14.30 -38.36 13.77
CA LEU A 811 14.75 -36.98 13.76
C LEU A 811 16.20 -36.93 13.24
N MET A 812 16.43 -36.30 12.10
CA MET A 812 17.77 -36.11 11.55
C MET A 812 18.32 -34.77 12.07
N ASN A 813 19.42 -34.82 12.82
CA ASN A 813 19.98 -33.60 13.43
C ASN A 813 20.62 -32.67 12.38
N ALA A 814 21.01 -31.46 12.80
CA ALA A 814 21.59 -30.48 11.89
C ALA A 814 22.93 -30.97 11.32
N ALA A 815 23.06 -30.90 10.00
CA ALA A 815 24.30 -31.20 9.28
C ALA A 815 25.48 -30.34 9.77
N PRO A 816 26.75 -30.70 9.51
CA PRO A 816 27.89 -29.89 9.89
C PRO A 816 28.03 -28.70 8.93
N LEU A 817 27.13 -27.72 9.04
CA LEU A 817 27.01 -26.61 8.09
C LEU A 817 28.28 -25.77 7.98
N GLN A 818 29.09 -25.70 9.04
CA GLN A 818 30.41 -25.06 9.01
C GLN A 818 31.39 -25.72 8.02
N LEU A 819 31.12 -26.94 7.54
CA LEU A 819 31.90 -27.63 6.50
C LEU A 819 31.33 -27.42 5.09
N ALA A 820 30.11 -26.88 4.97
CA ALA A 820 29.53 -26.55 3.67
C ALA A 820 30.29 -25.35 3.05
N PRO A 821 30.60 -25.33 1.75
CA PRO A 821 31.33 -24.23 1.13
C PRO A 821 30.73 -22.84 1.38
N LEU A 822 29.41 -22.75 1.55
CA LEU A 822 28.69 -21.52 1.90
C LEU A 822 29.06 -20.97 3.28
N TYR A 823 29.51 -21.78 4.23
CA TYR A 823 29.86 -21.35 5.60
C TYR A 823 31.27 -21.75 6.04
N ALA A 824 32.03 -22.47 5.21
CA ALA A 824 33.38 -22.90 5.53
C ALA A 824 34.36 -21.72 5.65
N THR A 825 35.47 -21.94 6.36
CA THR A 825 36.55 -20.96 6.40
C THR A 825 37.29 -20.91 5.05
N PRO A 826 38.06 -19.83 4.78
CA PRO A 826 38.85 -19.73 3.55
C PRO A 826 39.82 -20.90 3.35
N GLU A 827 40.42 -21.43 4.43
CA GLU A 827 41.35 -22.57 4.37
C GLU A 827 40.69 -23.86 3.91
N HIS A 828 39.36 -23.96 4.08
CA HIS A 828 38.54 -25.10 3.69
C HIS A 828 37.68 -24.81 2.47
N ASN A 829 38.16 -23.91 1.58
CA ASN A 829 37.50 -23.50 0.33
C ASN A 829 36.12 -22.84 0.53
N GLY A 830 35.92 -22.17 1.67
CA GLY A 830 34.76 -21.32 1.89
C GLY A 830 34.65 -20.21 0.85
N VAL A 831 33.45 -20.01 0.31
CA VAL A 831 33.21 -19.02 -0.75
C VAL A 831 32.72 -17.69 -0.21
N GLY A 832 33.00 -16.61 -0.95
CA GLY A 832 32.48 -15.27 -0.67
C GLY A 832 31.01 -15.10 -1.07
N GLN A 833 30.65 -13.89 -1.50
CA GLN A 833 29.32 -13.58 -2.04
C GLN A 833 28.95 -14.53 -3.19
N ASN A 834 27.71 -15.02 -3.17
CA ASN A 834 27.15 -15.97 -4.14
C ASN A 834 25.61 -15.78 -4.18
N HIS A 835 24.91 -16.50 -5.04
CA HIS A 835 23.47 -16.29 -5.21
C HIS A 835 22.61 -16.70 -4.00
N TYR A 836 23.10 -17.54 -3.07
CA TYR A 836 22.40 -17.86 -1.82
C TYR A 836 22.65 -16.81 -0.72
N TRP A 837 23.77 -16.08 -0.80
CA TRP A 837 24.12 -15.01 0.13
C TRP A 837 24.84 -13.86 -0.59
N PRO A 838 24.10 -13.03 -1.36
CA PRO A 838 24.72 -12.01 -2.22
C PRO A 838 25.47 -10.92 -1.44
N ASN A 839 25.03 -10.65 -0.21
CA ASN A 839 25.61 -9.67 0.72
C ASN A 839 26.42 -10.33 1.84
N LYS A 840 27.02 -11.51 1.58
CA LYS A 840 27.81 -12.23 2.58
C LYS A 840 28.96 -11.37 3.15
N PRO A 841 29.16 -11.33 4.49
CA PRO A 841 30.27 -10.61 5.10
C PRO A 841 31.65 -11.10 4.64
N GLU A 842 32.63 -10.19 4.61
CA GLU A 842 34.01 -10.53 4.19
C GLU A 842 34.73 -11.46 5.19
N ASN A 843 34.38 -11.41 6.48
CA ASN A 843 34.99 -12.23 7.52
C ASN A 843 34.42 -13.66 7.54
N LEU A 844 34.83 -14.48 6.57
CA LEU A 844 34.35 -15.86 6.41
C LEU A 844 34.66 -16.75 7.63
N THR A 845 35.77 -16.48 8.32
CA THR A 845 36.16 -17.22 9.53
C THR A 845 35.15 -17.02 10.66
N GLU A 846 34.72 -15.78 10.90
CA GLU A 846 33.69 -15.48 11.91
C GLU A 846 32.35 -16.13 11.58
N VAL A 847 31.92 -16.06 10.31
CA VAL A 847 30.71 -16.75 9.83
C VAL A 847 30.79 -18.25 10.12
N SER A 848 31.92 -18.88 9.81
CA SER A 848 32.12 -20.31 10.02
C SER A 848 32.06 -20.72 11.49
N PHE A 849 32.77 -20.01 12.37
CA PHE A 849 32.77 -20.30 13.80
C PHE A 849 31.40 -20.06 14.44
N ARG A 850 30.69 -18.99 14.05
CA ARG A 850 29.32 -18.74 14.51
C ARG A 850 28.36 -19.85 14.06
N MET A 851 28.45 -20.29 12.81
CA MET A 851 27.66 -21.43 12.32
C MET A 851 27.95 -22.71 13.12
N TRP A 852 29.22 -22.96 13.42
CA TRP A 852 29.61 -24.14 14.21
C TRP A 852 29.01 -24.10 15.63
N GLU A 853 29.06 -22.96 16.31
CA GLU A 853 28.45 -22.79 17.63
C GLU A 853 26.94 -23.02 17.61
N GLN A 854 26.24 -22.50 16.60
CA GLN A 854 24.79 -22.66 16.45
C GLN A 854 24.40 -24.11 16.16
N VAL A 855 25.08 -24.78 15.21
CA VAL A 855 24.86 -26.20 14.89
C VAL A 855 25.14 -27.09 16.10
N ALA A 856 26.24 -26.85 16.81
CA ALA A 856 26.59 -27.61 18.01
C ALA A 856 25.51 -27.43 19.10
N THR A 857 25.01 -26.21 19.28
CA THR A 857 23.95 -25.90 20.24
C THR A 857 22.64 -26.62 19.89
N VAL A 858 22.17 -26.52 18.65
CA VAL A 858 20.97 -27.23 18.17
C VAL A 858 21.12 -28.73 18.38
N ASN A 859 22.22 -29.32 17.94
CA ASN A 859 22.42 -30.77 18.04
C ASN A 859 22.50 -31.26 19.48
N ALA A 860 23.07 -30.46 20.39
CA ALA A 860 23.04 -30.74 21.82
C ALA A 860 21.60 -30.71 22.36
N ILE A 861 20.80 -29.70 21.99
CA ILE A 861 19.39 -29.61 22.38
C ILE A 861 18.62 -30.83 21.87
N LEU A 862 18.67 -31.14 20.58
CA LEU A 862 17.94 -32.28 20.01
C LEU A 862 18.35 -33.61 20.64
N LYS A 863 19.63 -33.80 20.96
CA LYS A 863 20.12 -35.01 21.64
C LYS A 863 19.51 -35.19 23.03
N TYR A 864 19.50 -34.14 23.85
CA TYR A 864 19.04 -34.24 25.24
C TYR A 864 17.53 -34.06 25.39
N GLN A 865 16.94 -33.14 24.63
CA GLN A 865 15.50 -32.90 24.65
C GLN A 865 14.76 -34.12 24.12
N THR A 866 15.16 -34.73 23.00
CA THR A 866 14.44 -35.92 22.48
C THR A 866 14.41 -37.05 23.52
N ALA A 867 15.54 -37.34 24.16
CA ALA A 867 15.59 -38.33 25.23
C ALA A 867 14.62 -37.99 26.37
N TYR A 868 14.60 -36.72 26.79
CA TYR A 868 13.71 -36.26 27.85
C TYR A 868 12.22 -36.37 27.44
N GLU A 869 11.83 -35.86 26.28
CA GLU A 869 10.44 -35.85 25.80
C GLU A 869 9.87 -37.28 25.70
N VAL A 870 10.67 -38.21 25.18
CA VAL A 870 10.26 -39.63 25.05
C VAL A 870 10.17 -40.28 26.43
N MET A 871 11.20 -40.12 27.29
CA MET A 871 11.20 -40.73 28.63
C MET A 871 10.16 -40.12 29.58
N ALA A 872 9.80 -38.86 29.39
CA ALA A 872 8.73 -38.18 30.11
C ALA A 872 7.33 -38.63 29.68
N GLY A 873 7.23 -39.46 28.63
CA GLY A 873 5.97 -40.03 28.16
C GLY A 873 5.17 -39.13 27.23
N ARG A 874 5.77 -38.08 26.63
CA ARG A 874 5.09 -37.23 25.63
C ARG A 874 4.54 -38.05 24.46
N TYR A 875 5.30 -39.08 24.05
CA TYR A 875 4.98 -39.96 22.94
C TYR A 875 4.80 -41.42 23.38
N ALA A 876 3.80 -41.67 24.22
CA ALA A 876 3.53 -43.00 24.78
C ALA A 876 3.32 -44.07 23.69
N GLY A 877 4.15 -45.12 23.71
CA GLY A 877 4.06 -46.23 22.75
C GLY A 877 4.59 -45.91 21.35
N ALA A 878 5.26 -44.77 21.17
CA ALA A 878 6.03 -44.47 19.98
C ALA A 878 7.52 -44.83 20.18
N HIS A 879 8.22 -45.03 19.07
CA HIS A 879 9.64 -45.31 18.98
C HIS A 879 10.35 -44.15 18.30
N PHE A 880 11.50 -43.73 18.85
CA PHE A 880 12.26 -42.60 18.34
C PHE A 880 13.69 -42.98 18.02
N ALA A 881 14.21 -42.47 16.91
CA ALA A 881 15.63 -42.43 16.65
C ALA A 881 16.07 -41.00 16.33
N VAL A 882 17.21 -40.57 16.87
CA VAL A 882 17.90 -39.35 16.41
C VAL A 882 19.08 -39.79 15.56
N MET A 883 19.02 -39.54 14.26
CA MET A 883 20.10 -39.82 13.31
C MET A 883 21.13 -38.68 13.34
N ASP A 884 22.39 -39.03 13.56
CA ASP A 884 23.52 -38.12 13.69
C ASP A 884 24.10 -37.76 12.31
N MET A 885 23.40 -36.88 11.60
CA MET A 885 23.83 -36.31 10.33
C MET A 885 25.12 -35.51 10.48
N ASN A 886 25.28 -34.81 11.61
CA ASN A 886 26.51 -34.09 11.92
C ASN A 886 27.72 -35.03 11.94
N GLY A 887 27.64 -36.11 12.72
CA GLY A 887 28.68 -37.11 12.84
C GLY A 887 28.95 -37.83 11.52
N LEU A 888 27.90 -38.30 10.83
CA LEU A 888 28.03 -39.02 9.57
C LEU A 888 28.71 -38.17 8.48
N MET A 889 28.24 -36.95 8.24
CA MET A 889 28.84 -36.09 7.20
C MET A 889 30.24 -35.59 7.60
N THR A 890 30.51 -35.42 8.90
CA THR A 890 31.87 -35.13 9.39
C THR A 890 32.81 -36.32 9.16
N ASP A 891 32.33 -37.56 9.29
CA ASP A 891 33.11 -38.76 8.97
C ASP A 891 33.39 -38.85 7.48
N MET A 892 32.38 -38.55 6.63
CA MET A 892 32.57 -38.43 5.18
C MET A 892 33.62 -37.38 4.81
N TYR A 893 33.65 -36.23 5.51
CA TYR A 893 34.63 -35.18 5.29
C TYR A 893 36.05 -35.61 5.69
N ASN A 894 36.20 -36.30 6.82
CA ASN A 894 37.51 -36.67 7.37
C ASN A 894 38.08 -37.97 6.79
N HIS A 895 37.23 -38.88 6.31
CA HIS A 895 37.62 -40.17 5.74
C HIS A 895 37.06 -40.36 4.32
N PRO A 896 37.27 -39.41 3.40
CA PRO A 896 36.51 -39.32 2.16
C PRO A 896 36.74 -40.48 1.18
N SER A 897 37.89 -41.14 1.25
CA SER A 897 38.20 -42.32 0.43
C SER A 897 37.29 -43.51 0.71
N GLU A 898 36.71 -43.60 1.91
CA GLU A 898 35.78 -44.68 2.28
C GLU A 898 34.41 -44.52 1.61
N TYR A 899 34.07 -43.30 1.18
CA TYR A 899 32.73 -42.92 0.71
C TYR A 899 32.69 -42.58 -0.79
N PHE A 900 33.70 -41.86 -1.27
CA PHE A 900 33.74 -41.25 -2.61
C PHE A 900 34.88 -41.78 -3.51
N GLY A 901 35.67 -42.75 -3.03
CA GLY A 901 36.74 -43.37 -3.82
C GLY A 901 38.00 -42.50 -3.99
N GLY A 902 38.80 -42.77 -5.04
CA GLY A 902 40.16 -42.23 -5.21
C GLY A 902 40.28 -40.77 -5.66
N SER A 903 39.18 -40.10 -5.99
CA SER A 903 39.11 -38.72 -6.50
C SER A 903 38.22 -37.82 -5.63
N ALA A 904 38.13 -38.13 -4.33
CA ALA A 904 37.20 -37.48 -3.42
C ALA A 904 37.50 -35.97 -3.22
N ASN A 905 36.45 -35.15 -3.27
CA ASN A 905 36.50 -33.71 -3.03
C ASN A 905 35.39 -33.28 -2.06
N VAL A 906 35.78 -33.06 -0.80
CA VAL A 906 34.84 -32.77 0.29
C VAL A 906 34.72 -31.29 0.66
N SER A 907 35.56 -30.43 0.09
CA SER A 907 35.58 -28.98 0.34
C SER A 907 35.18 -28.15 -0.87
N GLY A 908 35.27 -28.71 -2.08
CA GLY A 908 34.68 -28.15 -3.29
C GLY A 908 33.28 -28.67 -3.54
N PHE A 909 32.68 -28.22 -4.64
CA PHE A 909 31.33 -28.57 -5.07
C PHE A 909 31.23 -28.71 -6.59
N VAL A 910 30.17 -29.36 -7.06
CA VAL A 910 29.97 -29.75 -8.47
C VAL A 910 29.52 -28.58 -9.34
N LYS A 911 28.47 -27.86 -8.94
CA LYS A 911 27.77 -26.85 -9.72
C LYS A 911 28.20 -25.45 -9.28
N HIS A 912 28.79 -24.70 -10.20
CA HIS A 912 29.20 -23.32 -9.99
C HIS A 912 28.30 -22.37 -10.74
N CYS A 913 27.75 -21.38 -10.06
CA CYS A 913 26.92 -20.34 -10.67
C CYS A 913 27.52 -18.95 -10.43
N ASP A 914 27.12 -17.97 -11.25
CA ASP A 914 27.40 -16.56 -10.99
C ASP A 914 26.52 -16.00 -9.86
N LEU A 915 26.76 -14.73 -9.47
CA LEU A 915 26.06 -14.07 -8.36
C LEU A 915 24.53 -14.01 -8.54
N SER A 916 24.04 -13.98 -9.78
CA SER A 916 22.60 -13.99 -10.08
C SER A 916 22.01 -15.39 -10.18
N GLY A 917 22.84 -16.44 -10.09
CA GLY A 917 22.41 -17.83 -10.28
C GLY A 917 22.00 -18.17 -11.72
N SER A 918 22.30 -17.30 -12.69
CA SER A 918 21.79 -17.38 -14.06
C SER A 918 22.73 -18.14 -14.99
N ASN A 919 24.04 -18.05 -14.75
CA ASN A 919 25.05 -18.75 -15.55
C ASN A 919 25.74 -19.81 -14.70
N CYS A 920 25.31 -21.07 -14.87
CA CYS A 920 25.84 -22.20 -14.11
C CYS A 920 26.61 -23.19 -14.99
N ALA A 921 27.67 -23.77 -14.43
CA ALA A 921 28.45 -24.85 -15.04
C ALA A 921 28.76 -25.94 -14.01
N SER A 922 28.65 -27.20 -14.41
CA SER A 922 28.98 -28.35 -13.56
C SER A 922 30.38 -28.91 -13.88
N ARG A 923 31.08 -29.40 -12.86
CA ARG A 923 32.35 -30.11 -13.02
C ARG A 923 32.15 -31.58 -13.40
N ASP A 924 33.15 -32.14 -14.06
CA ASP A 924 33.23 -33.58 -14.34
C ASP A 924 33.44 -34.38 -13.03
N HIS A 925 33.00 -35.64 -13.02
CA HIS A 925 33.08 -36.59 -11.89
C HIS A 925 32.30 -36.18 -10.61
N PRO A 926 31.00 -35.88 -10.70
CA PRO A 926 30.17 -35.49 -9.56
C PRO A 926 30.11 -36.53 -8.44
N GLU A 927 30.33 -37.82 -8.76
CA GLU A 927 30.36 -38.93 -7.81
C GLU A 927 31.47 -38.82 -6.74
N GLY A 928 32.48 -37.98 -6.99
CA GLY A 928 33.58 -37.74 -6.06
C GLY A 928 33.32 -36.66 -5.01
N TYR A 929 32.20 -35.93 -5.09
CA TYR A 929 31.99 -34.72 -4.28
C TYR A 929 31.07 -34.98 -3.08
N LEU A 930 31.35 -34.31 -1.95
CA LEU A 930 30.41 -34.25 -0.81
C LEU A 930 29.27 -33.25 -1.06
N TRP A 931 29.56 -32.17 -1.78
CA TRP A 931 28.64 -31.06 -2.01
C TRP A 931 28.28 -30.93 -3.49
N TYR A 932 27.00 -30.73 -3.80
CA TYR A 932 26.56 -30.44 -5.16
C TYR A 932 26.82 -28.97 -5.51
N ASP A 933 26.40 -28.04 -4.67
CA ASP A 933 26.65 -26.61 -4.81
C ASP A 933 27.25 -26.06 -3.51
N GLU A 934 27.19 -24.75 -3.29
CA GLU A 934 27.75 -24.12 -2.09
C GLU A 934 27.12 -24.65 -0.78
N LEU A 935 25.92 -25.23 -0.82
CA LEU A 935 25.13 -25.55 0.37
C LEU A 935 24.58 -26.98 0.39
N HIS A 936 24.15 -27.52 -0.76
CA HIS A 936 23.43 -28.77 -0.84
C HIS A 936 24.37 -29.98 -0.93
N PRO A 937 24.03 -31.11 -0.27
CA PRO A 937 24.73 -32.37 -0.46
C PRO A 937 24.74 -32.80 -1.94
N SER A 938 25.75 -33.56 -2.33
CA SER A 938 25.75 -34.21 -3.64
C SER A 938 24.77 -35.38 -3.71
N GLU A 939 24.33 -35.75 -4.90
CA GLU A 939 23.54 -36.97 -5.13
C GLU A 939 24.19 -38.22 -4.51
N ARG A 940 25.53 -38.34 -4.61
CA ARG A 940 26.27 -39.45 -3.97
C ARG A 940 26.17 -39.40 -2.44
N THR A 941 26.19 -38.21 -1.86
CA THR A 941 26.02 -38.03 -0.42
C THR A 941 24.62 -38.40 0.02
N ASP A 942 23.60 -37.97 -0.73
CA ASP A 942 22.20 -38.35 -0.55
C ASP A 942 22.00 -39.89 -0.63
N GLU A 943 22.69 -40.57 -1.55
CA GLU A 943 22.70 -42.04 -1.64
C GLU A 943 23.27 -42.70 -0.37
N ILE A 944 24.39 -42.19 0.15
CA ILE A 944 25.03 -42.72 1.38
C ILE A 944 24.14 -42.45 2.59
N ILE A 945 23.51 -41.27 2.68
CA ILE A 945 22.55 -40.93 3.72
C ILE A 945 21.38 -41.92 3.69
N ALA A 946 20.84 -42.25 2.51
CA ALA A 946 19.77 -43.23 2.36
C ALA A 946 20.18 -44.63 2.86
N GLN A 947 21.41 -45.07 2.57
CA GLN A 947 21.94 -46.36 3.05
C GLN A 947 21.96 -46.41 4.58
N HIS A 948 22.52 -45.39 5.23
CA HIS A 948 22.56 -45.34 6.69
C HIS A 948 21.18 -45.10 7.31
N PHE A 949 20.29 -44.36 6.65
CA PHE A 949 18.91 -44.22 7.12
C PHE A 949 18.20 -45.57 7.21
N MET A 950 18.40 -46.47 6.24
CA MET A 950 17.86 -47.83 6.30
C MET A 950 18.43 -48.66 7.46
N GLU A 951 19.70 -48.45 7.83
CA GLU A 951 20.27 -49.04 9.05
C GLU A 951 19.63 -48.45 10.31
N VAL A 952 19.28 -47.15 10.30
CA VAL A 952 18.56 -46.51 11.41
C VAL A 952 17.20 -47.16 11.58
N VAL A 953 16.43 -47.32 10.50
CA VAL A 953 15.11 -47.99 10.52
C VAL A 953 15.20 -49.41 11.09
N ARG A 954 16.30 -50.15 10.84
CA ARG A 954 16.51 -51.50 11.38
C ARG A 954 17.00 -51.54 12.84
N GLY A 955 17.36 -50.39 13.43
CA GLY A 955 17.95 -50.33 14.76
C GLY A 955 19.42 -50.76 14.82
N GLU A 956 20.12 -50.73 13.68
CA GLU A 956 21.48 -51.29 13.53
C GLU A 956 22.57 -50.20 13.36
N SER A 957 22.18 -48.95 13.16
CA SER A 957 23.11 -47.88 12.79
C SER A 957 23.96 -47.41 13.98
N LYS A 958 25.27 -47.26 13.75
CA LYS A 958 26.16 -46.53 14.68
C LYS A 958 25.91 -45.02 14.70
N TRP A 959 25.19 -44.49 13.71
CA TRP A 959 24.88 -43.08 13.54
C TRP A 959 23.49 -42.72 14.09
N ALA A 960 22.97 -43.46 15.05
CA ALA A 960 21.71 -43.13 15.68
C ALA A 960 21.69 -43.45 17.17
N THR A 961 20.89 -42.70 17.91
CA THR A 961 20.47 -43.04 19.28
C THR A 961 18.98 -43.37 19.27
N TYR A 962 18.58 -44.40 20.00
CA TYR A 962 17.24 -45.01 19.96
C TYR A 962 16.55 -44.93 21.32
N TRP A 963 15.23 -44.70 21.33
CA TRP A 963 14.37 -44.67 22.53
C TRP A 963 13.04 -45.41 22.31
#